data_AF-A0A948TE94-F1
#
_entry.id   AF-A0A948TE94-F1
#
_cell.length_a   1.000
_cell.length_b   1.000
_cell.length_c   1.000
_cell.angle_alpha   90.00
_cell.angle_beta   90.00
_cell.angle_gamma   90.00
#
_symmetry.space_group_name_H-M   'P 1'
#
loop_
_entity.id
_entity.type
_entity.pdbx_description
1 polymer ?
#
loop_
_entity_poly.entity_id
_entity_poly.type
_entity_poly.pdbx_seq_one_letter_code
_entity_poly.pdbx_strand_id
1 'polypeptide(L)'
;MRKKYLSALLFGALLVTSAGTFTSCKDYDDEINGLQEQVDKIVKDLETLQSAAGKYVTSVKYDAATGQLTVTGGNGESFQLPMPAELPTYSLEVKDGKVILKENGSVISEAQLPTGPEVPEAFNPELLKWKDGYLYYGDTKIEDVKEPVFDASITEIKDGEEVIGYLITIGEDSATFYVKSELKSLVFKPDLYLDGIEGTRYRYLSGNFIVPTGTATGMHNNVSFEIPAKNTFDIPTVPVSYVFGRTETIDFQMNPSNADVEDAKLSFEYFDAEAISRATGFSVDYVSHKTDKGDLLVDYKIQNPNLLETTKSKVSVMSLTTELPETKNEDAKTINSDYAAIVPAVVTLKNLAFVDIAVDANSHLYTTGEGAVKSDEPRTVYVQYNAGPYDLSKEIEVHFLQNDFTAATSGDHQTMKYDEVEKYGLHFEYEMLKYTTGAHDTQEDMYGLVNNDGIFTPTYMKYNPSTGKNEPTPCGVGTEDGISAVGREPIVIVKLCDAQNNVLLAGYVKIHISKKIDINPIFVKDFGTTGYLCSGITENITWDDMSAKIIEEVGMTKEEFFDAYTIESISTSGKEVTAQTYINVTETGSSIVNNNIYGDLILNLEHATENPSTVNDIITWKADFTEMDRIYDLPDHKQTLWVKFVSNSDAQDIVYLGFTVTVAERPEVVYGEKSLGAWYGTKQDTVRMNVPYPNSTQLAISQYIKDLDDYFKDGTVKVSYKGGTNPDGYGAITTLNPEYEYVFENTTCGTASDVINLVVSLDGKTISYGTSPIATIVGNEIHYAGNTVAKELLNKYAHDDPKFFANVKIISDYCDVAATGHQRISFIGEEKFKVRFQRPVDIKDNEKAVLVDAAAAGSTVKIIDLIKLSDWRDKLIIDANDNAVVENNINLFEFYNFTSIKFDIANAKQNHTTDGGAFESISRAPQIDLKVVDNAGAQVSNNTVTITNVNSLKTNFLRYANNQGNVKDFKLQIPVELTYSCGTIKVIVECDVDGTLAN
;
A
#
# COMPACT_ATOMS: atom_id res chain seq x y z
N MET A 1 74.76 37.24 5.65
CA MET A 1 73.95 37.97 6.66
C MET A 1 72.48 37.72 6.36
N ARG A 2 71.67 37.25 7.32
CA ARG A 2 70.21 37.08 7.15
C ARG A 2 69.51 38.32 7.72
N LYS A 3 69.16 39.30 6.88
CA LYS A 3 68.31 40.44 7.29
C LYS A 3 66.86 40.09 6.97
N LYS A 4 66.04 39.88 8.00
CA LYS A 4 64.58 39.75 7.88
C LYS A 4 64.01 41.17 7.85
N TYR A 5 63.61 41.66 6.68
CA TYR A 5 62.86 42.90 6.58
C TYR A 5 61.40 42.59 6.90
N LEU A 6 60.93 43.03 8.07
CA LEU A 6 59.51 43.09 8.39
C LEU A 6 58.89 44.32 7.71
N SER A 7 57.73 44.16 7.08
CA SER A 7 56.74 45.23 7.00
C SER A 7 55.46 44.71 7.63
N ALA A 8 55.00 45.44 8.65
CA ALA A 8 53.79 45.18 9.39
C ALA A 8 52.77 46.25 9.02
N LEU A 9 51.57 45.83 8.62
CA LEU A 9 50.34 46.53 8.91
C LEU A 9 49.21 45.49 8.99
N LEU A 10 48.86 45.15 10.24
CA LEU A 10 47.67 44.43 10.72
C LEU A 10 47.43 42.98 10.24
N PHE A 11 47.92 41.99 11.01
CA PHE A 11 47.20 40.81 11.54
C PHE A 11 48.17 40.01 12.45
N GLY A 12 47.95 40.04 13.77
CA GLY A 12 48.61 39.21 14.79
C GLY A 12 47.76 37.95 15.08
N ALA A 13 48.25 36.83 15.60
CA ALA A 13 49.18 36.68 16.73
C ALA A 13 49.80 35.25 16.83
N LEU A 14 51.02 35.20 17.39
CA LEU A 14 51.74 34.10 18.09
C LEU A 14 52.16 32.81 17.33
N LEU A 15 53.45 32.66 16.98
CA LEU A 15 54.62 32.11 17.75
C LEU A 15 54.81 30.57 17.60
N VAL A 16 55.82 30.14 16.82
CA VAL A 16 57.08 29.47 17.27
C VAL A 16 57.04 27.94 17.20
N THR A 17 57.83 27.27 16.33
CA THR A 17 59.19 26.70 16.57
C THR A 17 59.66 25.90 15.34
N SER A 18 60.98 25.79 15.20
CA SER A 18 61.80 25.19 14.14
C SER A 18 61.85 23.64 14.10
N ALA A 19 62.08 23.02 12.92
CA ALA A 19 63.39 22.41 12.52
C ALA A 19 63.29 21.30 11.43
N GLY A 20 64.04 21.47 10.33
CA GLY A 20 64.70 20.46 9.44
C GLY A 20 63.80 19.53 8.60
N THR A 21 64.16 19.03 7.41
CA THR A 21 65.35 19.16 6.53
C THR A 21 65.06 18.42 5.21
N PHE A 22 65.54 18.98 4.08
CA PHE A 22 65.83 18.38 2.76
C PHE A 22 64.69 17.91 1.81
N THR A 23 64.50 18.69 0.74
CA THR A 23 63.87 18.34 -0.55
C THR A 23 64.88 17.64 -1.48
N SER A 24 64.44 16.58 -2.15
CA SER A 24 65.13 15.92 -3.28
C SER A 24 64.38 16.27 -4.56
N CYS A 25 65.04 16.97 -5.48
CA CYS A 25 64.48 17.51 -6.72
C CYS A 25 63.79 16.44 -7.59
N LYS A 26 62.45 16.44 -7.64
CA LYS A 26 61.63 15.87 -8.72
C LYS A 26 60.15 16.32 -8.73
N ASP A 27 59.75 17.24 -7.87
CA ASP A 27 58.36 17.58 -7.53
C ASP A 27 57.78 18.81 -8.24
N TYR A 28 58.60 19.65 -8.91
CA TYR A 28 58.11 20.89 -9.51
C TYR A 28 57.02 20.72 -10.59
N ASP A 29 57.02 19.61 -11.35
CA ASP A 29 55.97 19.35 -12.35
C ASP A 29 54.65 18.88 -11.70
N ASP A 30 54.73 18.17 -10.56
CA ASP A 30 53.56 17.71 -9.81
C ASP A 30 52.93 18.86 -9.00
N GLU A 31 53.74 19.79 -8.48
CA GLU A 31 53.29 21.01 -7.79
C GLU A 31 52.54 21.96 -8.73
N ILE A 32 53.01 22.11 -9.98
CA ILE A 32 52.37 22.98 -10.99
C ILE A 32 51.04 22.37 -11.48
N ASN A 33 50.98 21.06 -11.72
CA ASN A 33 49.71 20.40 -12.07
C ASN A 33 48.71 20.43 -10.91
N GLY A 34 49.18 20.28 -9.67
CA GLY A 34 48.35 20.42 -8.47
C GLY A 34 47.81 21.85 -8.26
N LEU A 35 48.56 22.88 -8.67
CA LEU A 35 48.09 24.27 -8.65
C LEU A 35 47.05 24.53 -9.74
N GLN A 36 47.24 24.01 -10.96
CA GLN A 36 46.26 24.17 -12.04
C GLN A 36 44.93 23.45 -11.74
N GLU A 37 44.98 22.23 -11.18
CA GLU A 37 43.79 21.51 -10.72
C GLU A 37 43.07 22.24 -9.56
N GLN A 38 43.82 22.92 -8.68
CA GLN A 38 43.23 23.76 -7.64
C GLN A 38 42.56 25.00 -8.22
N VAL A 39 43.16 25.67 -9.20
CA VAL A 39 42.56 26.82 -9.88
C VAL A 39 41.26 26.43 -10.59
N ASP A 40 41.26 25.36 -11.38
CA ASP A 40 40.06 24.88 -12.10
C ASP A 40 38.93 24.45 -11.14
N LYS A 41 39.29 23.87 -9.99
CA LYS A 41 38.33 23.52 -8.94
C LYS A 41 37.74 24.75 -8.27
N ILE A 42 38.56 25.76 -7.96
CA ILE A 42 38.09 26.99 -7.33
C ILE A 42 37.16 27.77 -8.26
N VAL A 43 37.42 27.81 -9.57
CA VAL A 43 36.51 28.42 -10.56
C VAL A 43 35.14 27.73 -10.57
N LYS A 44 35.11 26.39 -10.53
CA LYS A 44 33.86 25.63 -10.45
C LYS A 44 33.12 25.80 -9.12
N ASP A 45 33.87 25.92 -8.02
CA ASP A 45 33.30 26.20 -6.70
C ASP A 45 32.70 27.62 -6.65
N LEU A 46 33.23 28.58 -7.42
CA LEU A 46 32.69 29.94 -7.58
C LEU A 46 31.31 29.96 -8.28
N GLU A 47 31.12 29.15 -9.34
CA GLU A 47 29.81 28.97 -10.00
C GLU A 47 28.79 28.30 -9.06
N THR A 48 29.25 27.32 -8.27
CA THR A 48 28.41 26.58 -7.32
C THR A 48 27.99 27.47 -6.14
N LEU A 49 28.91 28.30 -5.64
CA LEU A 49 28.65 29.34 -4.64
C LEU A 49 27.56 30.33 -5.11
N GLN A 50 27.59 30.72 -6.38
CA GLN A 50 26.59 31.62 -6.98
C GLN A 50 25.18 31.01 -6.98
N SER A 51 25.09 29.68 -7.04
CA SER A 51 23.82 28.93 -6.91
C SER A 51 23.40 28.73 -5.46
N ALA A 52 24.35 28.52 -4.54
CA ALA A 52 24.10 28.18 -3.13
C ALA A 52 23.79 29.40 -2.23
N ALA A 53 24.43 30.55 -2.46
CA ALA A 53 24.19 31.76 -1.67
C ALA A 53 22.82 32.41 -1.93
N GLY A 54 22.06 31.94 -2.92
CA GLY A 54 20.82 32.57 -3.37
C GLY A 54 21.07 33.93 -4.05
N LYS A 55 20.11 34.86 -3.97
CA LYS A 55 20.25 36.16 -4.64
C LYS A 55 21.28 37.10 -3.97
N TYR A 56 21.78 36.81 -2.75
CA TYR A 56 22.76 37.66 -2.01
C TYR A 56 23.46 37.00 -0.82
N VAL A 57 24.52 37.62 -0.32
CA VAL A 57 25.39 37.14 0.78
C VAL A 57 25.21 37.99 2.04
N THR A 58 25.06 37.36 3.20
CA THR A 58 24.93 38.01 4.52
C THR A 58 26.24 38.08 5.30
N SER A 59 27.17 37.14 5.08
CA SER A 59 28.48 37.18 5.73
C SER A 59 29.56 36.47 4.92
N VAL A 60 30.80 36.95 5.04
CA VAL A 60 32.00 36.27 4.52
C VAL A 60 33.03 36.21 5.65
N LYS A 61 33.50 35.01 6.01
CA LYS A 61 34.46 34.78 7.10
C LYS A 61 35.59 33.87 6.63
N TYR A 62 36.82 34.33 6.76
CA TYR A 62 38.00 33.48 6.55
C TYR A 62 38.47 32.90 7.89
N ASP A 63 38.58 31.57 7.94
CA ASP A 63 39.23 30.86 9.02
C ASP A 63 40.65 30.48 8.60
N ALA A 64 41.63 31.20 9.15
CA ALA A 64 43.04 30.99 8.89
C ALA A 64 43.57 29.65 9.43
N ALA A 65 42.91 29.03 10.41
CA ALA A 65 43.32 27.73 10.96
C ALA A 65 42.88 26.57 10.06
N THR A 66 41.73 26.71 9.40
CA THR A 66 41.20 25.67 8.50
C THR A 66 41.46 25.97 7.03
N GLY A 67 41.93 27.18 6.69
CA GLY A 67 42.11 27.62 5.31
C GLY A 67 40.78 27.70 4.56
N GLN A 68 39.69 28.08 5.23
CA GLN A 68 38.36 28.10 4.61
C GLN A 68 37.74 29.50 4.65
N LEU A 69 37.30 29.98 3.49
CA LEU A 69 36.44 31.14 3.34
C LEU A 69 34.98 30.69 3.37
N THR A 70 34.27 30.94 4.46
CA THR A 70 32.85 30.67 4.60
C THR A 70 32.03 31.87 4.11
N VAL A 71 31.16 31.66 3.14
CA VAL A 71 30.21 32.64 2.60
C VAL A 71 28.80 32.20 2.97
N THR A 72 28.09 33.02 3.74
CA THR A 72 26.70 32.75 4.16
C THR A 72 25.73 33.51 3.26
N GLY A 73 24.76 32.83 2.67
CA GLY A 73 23.70 33.42 1.85
C GLY A 73 22.58 34.07 2.65
N GLY A 74 21.68 34.77 1.95
CA GLY A 74 20.45 35.36 2.52
C GLY A 74 19.42 34.35 3.04
N ASN A 75 19.59 33.07 2.71
CA ASN A 75 18.78 31.94 3.19
C ASN A 75 19.33 31.32 4.50
N GLY A 76 20.45 31.81 5.03
CA GLY A 76 21.14 31.26 6.20
C GLY A 76 22.05 30.06 5.90
N GLU A 77 22.07 29.55 4.67
CA GLU A 77 22.99 28.50 4.26
C GLU A 77 24.39 29.06 4.05
N SER A 78 25.41 28.28 4.42
CA SER A 78 26.81 28.68 4.28
C SER A 78 27.54 27.76 3.32
N PHE A 79 28.31 28.36 2.42
CA PHE A 79 29.15 27.70 1.45
C PHE A 79 30.63 27.98 1.78
N GLN A 80 31.46 26.94 1.75
CA GLN A 80 32.87 27.05 2.14
C GLN A 80 33.77 26.90 0.92
N LEU A 81 34.56 27.93 0.64
CA LEU A 81 35.61 27.92 -0.38
C LEU A 81 36.95 27.60 0.29
N PRO A 82 37.70 26.59 -0.19
CA PRO A 82 39.06 26.36 0.26
C PRO A 82 39.97 27.50 -0.22
N MET A 83 40.75 28.06 0.70
CA MET A 83 41.77 29.08 0.47
C MET A 83 43.13 28.56 0.99
N PRO A 84 44.27 28.98 0.44
CA PRO A 84 45.58 28.50 0.91
C PRO A 84 45.75 28.74 2.41
N ALA A 85 46.06 27.67 3.17
CA ALA A 85 46.21 27.72 4.63
C ALA A 85 47.57 28.30 5.07
N GLU A 86 48.59 28.24 4.22
CA GLU A 86 49.89 28.86 4.46
C GLU A 86 50.28 29.75 3.27
N LEU A 87 50.52 31.04 3.54
CA LEU A 87 51.08 31.97 2.56
C LEU A 87 52.58 31.64 2.36
N PRO A 88 53.10 31.68 1.12
CA PRO A 88 54.53 31.42 0.89
C PRO A 88 55.40 32.44 1.60
N THR A 89 56.38 31.96 2.38
CA THR A 89 57.36 32.79 3.07
C THR A 89 58.60 32.99 2.20
N TYR A 90 58.79 34.21 1.71
CA TYR A 90 59.97 34.54 0.93
C TYR A 90 61.11 35.07 1.82
N SER A 91 62.34 34.61 1.57
CA SER A 91 63.53 35.11 2.25
C SER A 91 64.71 35.29 1.31
N LEU A 92 65.49 36.34 1.53
CA LEU A 92 66.72 36.59 0.80
C LEU A 92 67.92 36.15 1.66
N GLU A 93 68.74 35.25 1.11
CA GLU A 93 69.98 34.79 1.71
C GLU A 93 71.16 35.18 0.82
N VAL A 94 72.18 35.84 1.38
CA VAL A 94 73.43 36.11 0.67
C VAL A 94 74.49 35.14 1.15
N LYS A 95 74.98 34.30 0.22
CA LYS A 95 75.95 33.23 0.47
C LYS A 95 76.86 33.05 -0.75
N ASP A 96 78.17 32.89 -0.50
CA ASP A 96 79.18 32.63 -1.54
C ASP A 96 79.17 33.66 -2.71
N GLY A 97 78.93 34.93 -2.40
CA GLY A 97 78.86 36.02 -3.37
C GLY A 97 77.54 36.13 -4.15
N LYS A 98 76.59 35.21 -3.92
CA LYS A 98 75.26 35.22 -4.55
C LYS A 98 74.17 35.72 -3.61
N VAL A 99 73.14 36.34 -4.18
CA VAL A 99 71.84 36.54 -3.55
C VAL A 99 70.92 35.39 -3.94
N ILE A 100 70.29 34.78 -2.96
CA ILE A 100 69.44 33.62 -3.10
C ILE A 100 68.06 33.99 -2.57
N LEU A 101 67.05 34.01 -3.44
CA LEU A 101 65.65 34.12 -3.06
C LEU A 101 65.11 32.73 -2.77
N LYS A 102 64.50 32.58 -1.60
CA LYS A 102 63.91 31.34 -1.14
C LYS A 102 62.42 31.50 -0.89
N GLU A 103 61.63 30.54 -1.29
CA GLU A 103 60.22 30.36 -0.91
C GLU A 103 60.12 29.18 0.05
N ASN A 104 59.53 29.39 1.23
CA ASN A 104 59.37 28.37 2.27
C ASN A 104 60.68 27.64 2.63
N GLY A 105 61.81 28.34 2.48
CA GLY A 105 63.16 27.82 2.75
C GLY A 105 63.85 27.14 1.56
N SER A 106 63.14 26.84 0.47
CA SER A 106 63.65 26.29 -0.79
C SER A 106 64.12 27.40 -1.72
N VAL A 107 65.24 27.20 -2.42
CA VAL A 107 65.79 28.21 -3.36
C VAL A 107 64.91 28.27 -4.62
N ILE A 108 64.34 29.43 -4.92
CA ILE A 108 63.54 29.68 -6.13
C ILE A 108 64.27 30.56 -7.14
N SER A 109 65.27 31.34 -6.71
CA SER A 109 66.15 32.08 -7.60
C SER A 109 67.50 32.31 -6.91
N GLU A 110 68.59 32.29 -7.69
CA GLU A 110 69.90 32.70 -7.25
C GLU A 110 70.62 33.51 -8.33
N ALA A 111 71.34 34.55 -7.91
CA ALA A 111 72.08 35.42 -8.81
C ALA A 111 73.37 35.90 -8.16
N GLN A 112 74.42 36.14 -8.96
CA GLN A 112 75.63 36.77 -8.45
C GLN A 112 75.37 38.21 -8.03
N LEU A 113 75.96 38.64 -6.92
CA LEU A 113 75.99 40.05 -6.58
C LEU A 113 76.75 40.83 -7.68
N PRO A 114 76.30 42.03 -8.05
CA PRO A 114 77.01 42.86 -9.02
C PRO A 114 78.46 43.14 -8.59
N THR A 115 79.40 43.17 -9.53
CA THR A 115 80.80 43.58 -9.28
C THR A 115 81.16 44.76 -10.18
N GLY A 116 81.57 45.88 -9.57
CA GLY A 116 81.88 47.12 -10.28
C GLY A 116 82.36 48.22 -9.31
N PRO A 117 82.94 49.33 -9.82
CA PRO A 117 83.51 50.39 -8.99
C PRO A 117 82.50 51.12 -8.09
N GLU A 118 81.19 50.98 -8.37
CA GLU A 118 80.10 51.55 -7.57
C GLU A 118 79.59 50.60 -6.46
N VAL A 119 80.10 49.37 -6.39
CA VAL A 119 79.74 48.38 -5.38
C VAL A 119 80.78 48.42 -4.25
N PRO A 120 80.39 48.62 -2.96
CA PRO A 120 81.35 48.71 -1.86
C PRO A 120 82.23 47.45 -1.73
N GLU A 121 83.52 47.63 -1.34
CA GLU A 121 84.47 46.52 -1.13
C GLU A 121 83.99 45.47 -0.12
N ALA A 122 83.06 45.83 0.77
CA ALA A 122 82.41 44.91 1.70
C ALA A 122 80.89 44.90 1.51
N PHE A 123 80.29 43.70 1.46
CA PHE A 123 78.85 43.53 1.30
C PHE A 123 78.05 44.21 2.44
N ASN A 124 77.29 45.25 2.09
CA ASN A 124 76.28 45.90 2.91
C ASN A 124 74.85 45.46 2.49
N PRO A 125 74.11 44.71 3.31
CA PRO A 125 72.76 44.25 2.98
C PRO A 125 71.70 45.38 2.92
N GLU A 126 71.97 46.59 3.42
CA GLU A 126 71.04 47.72 3.32
C GLU A 126 70.88 48.28 1.91
N LEU A 127 71.77 47.88 1.02
CA LEU A 127 71.72 48.22 -0.39
C LEU A 127 70.75 47.31 -1.17
N LEU A 128 70.24 46.22 -0.58
CA LEU A 128 69.24 45.37 -1.23
C LEU A 128 67.88 46.05 -1.20
N LYS A 129 67.30 46.33 -2.37
CA LYS A 129 65.98 46.95 -2.51
C LYS A 129 65.21 46.35 -3.67
N TRP A 130 63.92 46.13 -3.49
CA TRP A 130 63.01 45.80 -4.59
C TRP A 130 62.67 47.08 -5.36
N LYS A 131 62.73 47.01 -6.68
CA LYS A 131 62.34 48.10 -7.56
C LYS A 131 61.93 47.52 -8.92
N ASP A 132 60.81 48.00 -9.46
CA ASP A 132 60.31 47.63 -10.80
C ASP A 132 60.19 46.10 -11.02
N GLY A 133 59.84 45.34 -9.97
CA GLY A 133 59.65 43.88 -10.02
C GLY A 133 60.93 43.04 -9.94
N TYR A 134 62.10 43.67 -9.71
CA TYR A 134 63.39 42.98 -9.57
C TYR A 134 64.13 43.45 -8.32
N LEU A 135 65.07 42.63 -7.84
CA LEU A 135 65.94 42.99 -6.74
C LEU A 135 67.13 43.80 -7.24
N TYR A 136 67.51 44.85 -6.51
CA TYR A 136 68.65 45.71 -6.79
C TYR A 136 69.66 45.63 -5.65
N TYR A 137 70.95 45.82 -5.96
CA TYR A 137 72.00 46.08 -4.98
C TYR A 137 72.58 47.47 -5.24
N GLY A 138 72.25 48.43 -4.36
CA GLY A 138 72.46 49.84 -4.61
C GLY A 138 71.55 50.29 -5.74
N ASP A 139 72.13 50.86 -6.80
CA ASP A 139 71.41 51.24 -8.02
C ASP A 139 71.53 50.19 -9.15
N THR A 140 72.22 49.07 -8.91
CA THR A 140 72.43 48.03 -9.92
C THR A 140 71.39 46.91 -9.81
N LYS A 141 70.70 46.63 -10.91
CA LYS A 141 69.68 45.57 -11.02
C LYS A 141 70.31 44.17 -10.95
N ILE A 142 69.69 43.26 -10.22
CA ILE A 142 69.98 41.83 -10.19
C ILE A 142 68.91 41.14 -11.05
N GLU A 143 69.17 41.02 -12.35
CA GLU A 143 68.19 40.56 -13.37
C GLU A 143 67.50 39.23 -13.02
N ASP A 144 68.22 38.28 -12.43
CA ASP A 144 67.70 36.93 -12.22
C ASP A 144 66.87 36.77 -10.94
N VAL A 145 66.73 37.83 -10.12
CA VAL A 145 65.94 37.80 -8.87
C VAL A 145 64.71 38.71 -9.02
N LYS A 146 63.57 38.08 -9.34
CA LYS A 146 62.26 38.74 -9.50
C LYS A 146 61.45 38.73 -8.21
N GLU A 147 60.59 39.73 -8.06
CA GLU A 147 59.62 39.79 -6.96
C GLU A 147 58.52 38.73 -7.20
N PRO A 148 58.18 37.89 -6.21
CA PRO A 148 57.10 36.91 -6.33
C PRO A 148 55.72 37.60 -6.44
N VAL A 149 54.84 37.10 -7.32
CA VAL A 149 53.46 37.58 -7.51
C VAL A 149 52.50 36.41 -7.27
N PHE A 150 51.44 36.63 -6.48
CA PHE A 150 50.36 35.67 -6.25
C PHE A 150 49.04 36.27 -6.74
N ASP A 151 48.46 35.71 -7.81
CA ASP A 151 47.29 36.26 -8.51
C ASP A 151 45.96 35.82 -7.87
N ALA A 152 45.77 36.09 -6.58
CA ALA A 152 44.46 36.01 -5.95
C ALA A 152 44.23 37.17 -4.98
N SER A 153 43.12 37.89 -5.11
CA SER A 153 42.78 38.99 -4.20
C SER A 153 41.30 39.02 -3.85
N ILE A 154 41.00 39.43 -2.62
CA ILE A 154 39.66 39.81 -2.16
C ILE A 154 39.71 41.31 -1.90
N THR A 155 38.95 42.07 -2.67
CA THR A 155 38.89 43.54 -2.55
C THR A 155 37.51 43.94 -2.04
N GLU A 156 37.48 44.75 -0.99
CA GLU A 156 36.25 45.41 -0.54
C GLU A 156 35.75 46.36 -1.62
N ILE A 157 34.50 46.20 -2.05
CA ILE A 157 33.79 47.20 -2.85
C ILE A 157 33.16 48.15 -1.84
N LYS A 158 33.57 49.42 -1.89
CA LYS A 158 33.14 50.45 -0.95
C LYS A 158 32.27 51.50 -1.62
N ASP A 159 31.27 51.96 -0.89
CA ASP A 159 30.59 53.24 -1.13
C ASP A 159 30.95 54.17 0.04
N GLY A 160 31.75 55.20 -0.25
CA GLY A 160 32.39 56.00 0.80
C GLY A 160 33.34 55.18 1.70
N GLU A 161 33.07 55.18 3.02
CA GLU A 161 33.81 54.40 4.02
C GLU A 161 33.19 53.01 4.30
N GLU A 162 32.01 52.71 3.73
CA GLU A 162 31.24 51.50 4.00
C GLU A 162 31.49 50.40 2.94
N VAL A 163 31.66 49.15 3.39
CA VAL A 163 31.87 47.99 2.50
C VAL A 163 30.51 47.46 2.03
N ILE A 164 30.18 47.72 0.77
CA ILE A 164 28.91 47.32 0.13
C ILE A 164 29.01 45.98 -0.61
N GLY A 165 30.22 45.45 -0.79
CA GLY A 165 30.45 44.19 -1.47
C GLY A 165 31.90 43.72 -1.42
N TYR A 166 32.18 42.59 -2.04
CA TYR A 166 33.50 42.01 -2.20
C TYR A 166 33.70 41.56 -3.64
N LEU A 167 34.83 41.93 -4.23
CA LEU A 167 35.34 41.39 -5.48
C LEU A 167 36.38 40.33 -5.14
N ILE A 168 36.13 39.08 -5.51
CA ILE A 168 37.12 38.00 -5.43
C ILE A 168 37.71 37.82 -6.83
N THR A 169 39.04 37.85 -6.95
CA THR A 169 39.79 37.64 -8.19
C THR A 169 40.76 36.49 -7.99
N ILE A 170 40.81 35.55 -8.93
CA ILE A 170 41.75 34.42 -8.96
C ILE A 170 42.20 34.24 -10.42
N GLY A 171 43.46 34.53 -10.72
CA GLY A 171 43.95 34.61 -12.10
C GLY A 171 43.19 35.69 -12.88
N GLU A 172 42.61 35.32 -14.02
CA GLU A 172 41.77 36.20 -14.86
C GLU A 172 40.28 36.19 -14.46
N ASP A 173 39.85 35.26 -13.59
CA ASP A 173 38.46 35.09 -13.20
C ASP A 173 38.10 35.97 -12.00
N SER A 174 36.87 36.47 -12.00
CA SER A 174 36.37 37.31 -10.91
C SER A 174 34.90 37.08 -10.60
N ALA A 175 34.54 37.19 -9.32
CA ALA A 175 33.16 37.22 -8.87
C ALA A 175 32.92 38.36 -7.87
N THR A 176 31.81 39.06 -8.08
CA THR A 176 31.38 40.19 -7.26
C THR A 176 30.17 39.79 -6.41
N PHE A 177 30.25 40.06 -5.11
CA PHE A 177 29.18 39.81 -4.14
C PHE A 177 28.81 41.11 -3.44
N TYR A 178 27.53 41.48 -3.42
CA TYR A 178 27.06 42.64 -2.65
C TYR A 178 26.45 42.17 -1.32
N VAL A 179 26.83 42.83 -0.23
CA VAL A 179 26.45 42.41 1.14
C VAL A 179 25.10 43.02 1.55
N LYS A 180 24.86 44.28 1.20
CA LYS A 180 23.58 44.98 1.36
C LYS A 180 23.53 46.10 0.32
N SER A 181 22.37 46.35 -0.26
CA SER A 181 22.18 47.38 -1.28
C SER A 181 21.04 48.33 -0.93
N GLU A 182 21.00 49.49 -1.58
CA GLU A 182 19.85 50.39 -1.49
C GLU A 182 18.66 49.81 -2.29
N LEU A 183 17.47 49.79 -1.69
CA LEU A 183 16.23 49.43 -2.40
C LEU A 183 16.02 50.38 -3.59
N LYS A 184 15.73 49.85 -4.77
CA LYS A 184 15.47 50.63 -5.99
C LYS A 184 14.02 50.56 -6.44
N SER A 185 13.36 49.41 -6.27
CA SER A 185 11.93 49.27 -6.54
C SER A 185 11.31 48.16 -5.70
N LEU A 186 10.00 48.26 -5.49
CA LEU A 186 9.15 47.23 -4.90
C LEU A 186 8.09 46.80 -5.91
N VAL A 187 7.78 45.51 -5.92
CA VAL A 187 6.68 44.95 -6.73
C VAL A 187 5.81 44.08 -5.82
N PHE A 188 4.52 44.35 -5.78
CA PHE A 188 3.53 43.56 -5.05
C PHE A 188 3.43 42.15 -5.66
N LYS A 189 3.31 41.15 -4.78
CA LYS A 189 3.16 39.76 -5.18
C LYS A 189 1.70 39.33 -4.93
N PRO A 190 0.89 39.16 -5.99
CA PRO A 190 -0.54 38.88 -5.82
C PRO A 190 -0.81 37.46 -5.33
N ASP A 191 -1.78 37.33 -4.42
CA ASP A 191 -2.38 36.04 -4.03
C ASP A 191 -3.49 35.62 -5.01
N LEU A 192 -4.09 36.60 -5.69
CA LEU A 192 -5.21 36.42 -6.61
C LEU A 192 -5.25 37.55 -7.64
N TYR A 193 -6.09 37.39 -8.66
CA TYR A 193 -6.42 38.43 -9.62
C TYR A 193 -7.92 38.73 -9.56
N LEU A 194 -8.28 39.98 -9.22
CA LEU A 194 -9.67 40.46 -9.25
C LEU A 194 -9.94 41.10 -10.61
N ASP A 195 -10.67 40.38 -11.49
CA ASP A 195 -10.99 40.85 -12.85
C ASP A 195 -9.76 41.32 -13.66
N GLY A 196 -8.60 40.70 -13.40
CA GLY A 196 -7.33 41.00 -14.04
C GLY A 196 -6.43 42.00 -13.29
N ILE A 197 -6.87 42.51 -12.14
CA ILE A 197 -6.07 43.37 -11.25
C ILE A 197 -5.39 42.49 -10.18
N GLU A 198 -4.08 42.60 -10.03
CA GLU A 198 -3.30 41.99 -8.96
C GLU A 198 -3.90 42.34 -7.59
N GLY A 199 -4.17 41.35 -6.74
CA GLY A 199 -4.77 41.60 -5.43
C GLY A 199 -4.48 40.56 -4.37
N THR A 200 -4.95 40.86 -3.16
CA THR A 200 -4.91 39.99 -1.99
C THR A 200 -6.28 39.94 -1.32
N ARG A 201 -6.55 38.84 -0.61
CA ARG A 201 -7.79 38.64 0.13
C ARG A 201 -7.60 39.10 1.57
N TYR A 202 -8.41 40.05 2.03
CA TYR A 202 -8.38 40.53 3.40
C TYR A 202 -9.58 40.02 4.20
N ARG A 203 -9.33 39.20 5.22
CA ARG A 203 -10.37 38.65 6.08
C ARG A 203 -10.76 39.61 7.20
N TYR A 204 -12.06 39.76 7.44
CA TYR A 204 -12.55 40.48 8.62
C TYR A 204 -13.83 39.86 9.18
N LEU A 205 -13.99 39.95 10.49
CA LEU A 205 -15.18 39.50 11.22
C LEU A 205 -16.23 40.60 11.25
N SER A 206 -17.49 40.21 11.09
CA SER A 206 -18.64 41.09 11.25
C SER A 206 -19.80 40.35 11.91
N GLY A 207 -20.42 40.97 12.91
CA GLY A 207 -21.48 40.34 13.68
C GLY A 207 -22.02 41.25 14.78
N ASN A 208 -22.68 40.65 15.77
CA ASN A 208 -23.16 41.34 16.97
C ASN A 208 -22.59 40.69 18.22
N PHE A 209 -22.24 41.51 19.21
CA PHE A 209 -21.92 41.00 20.54
C PHE A 209 -23.14 40.34 21.17
N ILE A 210 -22.89 39.34 22.01
CA ILE A 210 -23.88 38.64 22.81
C ILE A 210 -23.65 38.96 24.30
N VAL A 211 -24.70 38.84 25.09
CA VAL A 211 -24.67 39.08 26.53
C VAL A 211 -25.26 37.89 27.28
N PRO A 212 -24.76 37.56 28.48
CA PRO A 212 -25.29 36.46 29.27
C PRO A 212 -26.73 36.74 29.70
N THR A 213 -27.61 35.77 29.50
CA THR A 213 -29.05 35.84 29.75
C THR A 213 -29.57 34.51 30.31
N GLY A 214 -30.84 34.51 30.71
CA GLY A 214 -31.57 33.30 31.02
C GLY A 214 -31.27 32.65 32.37
N THR A 215 -32.26 31.91 32.84
CA THR A 215 -32.23 31.00 33.98
C THR A 215 -32.86 29.68 33.51
N ALA A 216 -32.57 28.56 34.17
CA ALA A 216 -33.23 27.30 33.86
C ALA A 216 -33.48 26.47 35.12
N THR A 217 -34.56 25.71 35.12
CA THR A 217 -34.87 24.71 36.15
C THR A 217 -35.43 23.48 35.47
N GLY A 218 -35.05 22.29 35.90
CA GLY A 218 -35.56 21.07 35.29
C GLY A 218 -35.16 19.81 36.04
N MET A 219 -35.30 18.68 35.35
CA MET A 219 -34.92 17.36 35.84
C MET A 219 -33.98 16.71 34.83
N HIS A 220 -32.97 15.99 35.32
CA HIS A 220 -32.09 15.11 34.55
C HIS A 220 -31.80 13.87 35.40
N ASN A 221 -31.97 12.67 34.85
CA ASN A 221 -31.80 11.39 35.58
C ASN A 221 -32.54 11.34 36.94
N ASN A 222 -33.76 11.86 36.98
CA ASN A 222 -34.60 12.02 38.18
C ASN A 222 -34.02 12.90 39.30
N VAL A 223 -33.01 13.70 38.99
CA VAL A 223 -32.43 14.73 39.87
C VAL A 223 -32.83 16.12 39.36
N SER A 224 -33.32 16.98 40.25
CA SER A 224 -33.64 18.37 39.91
C SER A 224 -32.38 19.19 39.68
N PHE A 225 -32.42 20.20 38.81
CA PHE A 225 -31.35 21.19 38.68
C PHE A 225 -31.89 22.62 38.60
N GLU A 226 -31.09 23.59 39.04
CA GLU A 226 -31.37 25.02 38.92
C GLU A 226 -30.11 25.78 38.45
N ILE A 227 -30.27 26.57 37.39
CA ILE A 227 -29.28 27.49 36.82
C ILE A 227 -29.79 28.91 37.07
N PRO A 228 -29.25 29.63 38.08
CA PRO A 228 -29.77 30.93 38.50
C PRO A 228 -29.43 32.09 37.54
N ALA A 229 -28.44 31.92 36.65
CA ALA A 229 -28.05 32.92 35.65
C ALA A 229 -27.16 32.31 34.55
N LYS A 230 -26.98 33.04 33.44
CA LYS A 230 -26.09 32.66 32.32
C LYS A 230 -26.44 31.32 31.69
N ASN A 231 -27.72 30.97 31.63
CA ASN A 231 -28.15 29.76 30.93
C ASN A 231 -27.98 29.88 29.41
N THR A 232 -28.07 31.08 28.85
CA THR A 232 -27.88 31.38 27.44
C THR A 232 -27.02 32.63 27.25
N PHE A 233 -26.55 32.85 26.02
CA PHE A 233 -25.96 34.12 25.60
C PHE A 233 -26.67 34.59 24.33
N ASP A 234 -27.36 35.73 24.43
CA ASP A 234 -28.22 36.24 23.38
C ASP A 234 -27.77 37.62 22.90
N ILE A 235 -28.15 37.97 21.66
CA ILE A 235 -27.98 39.34 21.16
C ILE A 235 -28.87 40.27 22.02
N PRO A 236 -28.32 41.36 22.58
CA PRO A 236 -29.11 42.30 23.38
C PRO A 236 -30.25 42.92 22.54
N THR A 237 -31.32 43.36 23.20
CA THR A 237 -32.51 43.95 22.54
C THR A 237 -32.15 45.12 21.61
N VAL A 238 -31.08 45.85 21.94
CA VAL A 238 -30.42 46.80 21.04
C VAL A 238 -29.10 46.18 20.63
N PRO A 239 -29.00 45.58 19.41
CA PRO A 239 -27.78 44.93 18.96
C PRO A 239 -26.60 45.90 18.91
N VAL A 240 -25.46 45.46 19.42
CA VAL A 240 -24.18 46.17 19.29
C VAL A 240 -23.35 45.38 18.31
N SER A 241 -23.14 45.94 17.12
CA SER A 241 -22.37 45.29 16.06
C SER A 241 -20.87 45.48 16.27
N TYR A 242 -20.09 44.50 15.83
CA TYR A 242 -18.63 44.58 15.78
C TYR A 242 -18.12 44.39 14.36
N VAL A 243 -16.94 44.96 14.10
CA VAL A 243 -16.16 44.71 12.88
C VAL A 243 -14.70 44.60 13.31
N PHE A 244 -14.09 43.43 13.12
CA PHE A 244 -12.68 43.19 13.45
C PHE A 244 -11.89 42.79 12.22
N GLY A 245 -10.90 43.62 11.85
CA GLY A 245 -9.92 43.26 10.83
C GLY A 245 -8.94 42.21 11.32
N ARG A 246 -8.57 41.25 10.46
CA ARG A 246 -7.47 40.31 10.73
C ARG A 246 -6.14 40.98 10.43
N THR A 247 -5.13 40.74 11.26
CA THR A 247 -3.74 41.03 10.89
C THR A 247 -3.32 40.02 9.83
N GLU A 248 -3.07 40.50 8.61
CA GLU A 248 -2.65 39.68 7.46
C GLU A 248 -1.23 40.10 7.04
N THR A 249 -0.55 39.23 6.29
CA THR A 249 0.81 39.47 5.78
C THR A 249 0.77 39.54 4.26
N ILE A 250 1.43 40.54 3.67
CA ILE A 250 1.62 40.66 2.21
C ILE A 250 3.09 40.54 1.86
N ASP A 251 3.35 39.87 0.74
CA ASP A 251 4.67 39.76 0.14
C ASP A 251 4.91 40.87 -0.90
N PHE A 252 6.09 41.50 -0.84
CA PHE A 252 6.61 42.41 -1.86
C PHE A 252 7.97 41.92 -2.35
N GLN A 253 8.14 41.80 -3.66
CA GLN A 253 9.43 41.52 -4.26
C GLN A 253 10.31 42.78 -4.24
N MET A 254 11.47 42.68 -3.58
CA MET A 254 12.46 43.75 -3.55
C MET A 254 13.39 43.69 -4.77
N ASN A 255 13.76 44.85 -5.29
CA ASN A 255 14.82 44.98 -6.30
C ASN A 255 15.80 46.09 -5.92
N PRO A 256 17.12 45.78 -5.82
CA PRO A 256 17.66 44.42 -5.74
C PRO A 256 17.15 43.68 -4.50
N SER A 257 17.09 42.35 -4.55
CA SER A 257 16.45 41.50 -3.51
C SER A 257 17.20 41.45 -2.16
N ASN A 258 18.37 42.07 -2.09
CA ASN A 258 19.20 42.20 -0.89
C ASN A 258 19.20 43.63 -0.34
N ALA A 259 18.16 44.38 -0.70
CA ALA A 259 17.95 45.71 -0.19
C ALA A 259 17.85 45.70 1.34
N ASP A 260 18.56 46.63 1.99
CA ASP A 260 18.44 46.82 3.43
C ASP A 260 17.23 47.71 3.75
N VAL A 261 16.19 47.09 4.31
CA VAL A 261 14.91 47.72 4.66
C VAL A 261 14.59 47.66 6.15
N GLU A 262 15.52 47.18 6.99
CA GLU A 262 15.28 46.94 8.42
C GLU A 262 14.88 48.23 9.19
N ASP A 263 15.50 49.35 8.82
CA ASP A 263 15.24 50.68 9.40
C ASP A 263 14.28 51.53 8.55
N ALA A 264 13.65 50.94 7.52
CA ALA A 264 12.75 51.68 6.65
C ALA A 264 11.47 52.04 7.41
N LYS A 265 10.88 53.20 7.09
CA LYS A 265 9.52 53.53 7.53
C LYS A 265 8.55 53.06 6.47
N LEU A 266 7.67 52.13 6.85
CA LEU A 266 6.66 51.57 5.97
C LEU A 266 5.29 52.15 6.31
N SER A 267 4.52 52.50 5.29
CA SER A 267 3.13 52.91 5.41
C SER A 267 2.36 52.50 4.17
N PHE A 268 1.04 52.51 4.24
CA PHE A 268 0.20 52.20 3.09
C PHE A 268 -0.52 53.45 2.58
N GLU A 269 -0.42 53.69 1.28
CA GLU A 269 -1.33 54.57 0.57
C GLU A 269 -2.53 53.75 0.09
N TYR A 270 -3.73 54.30 0.21
CA TYR A 270 -4.95 53.60 -0.16
C TYR A 270 -6.00 54.56 -0.71
N PHE A 271 -6.86 54.07 -1.59
CA PHE A 271 -8.00 54.82 -2.10
C PHE A 271 -9.08 53.90 -2.69
N ASP A 272 -10.28 54.47 -2.82
CA ASP A 272 -11.30 53.95 -3.73
C ASP A 272 -11.14 54.67 -5.07
N ALA A 273 -10.94 53.93 -6.16
CA ALA A 273 -10.49 54.48 -7.44
C ALA A 273 -11.45 55.51 -8.11
N GLU A 274 -12.61 55.83 -7.51
CA GLU A 274 -13.55 56.88 -7.97
C GLU A 274 -14.34 57.61 -6.84
N ALA A 275 -13.71 58.11 -5.77
CA ALA A 275 -14.40 58.92 -4.74
C ALA A 275 -14.13 60.44 -4.85
N ILE A 276 -15.11 61.22 -5.36
CA ILE A 276 -15.06 62.71 -5.47
C ILE A 276 -15.36 63.43 -4.13
N SER A 277 -15.59 62.71 -3.03
CA SER A 277 -15.77 63.35 -1.72
C SER A 277 -15.13 62.55 -0.58
N ARG A 278 -14.23 63.19 0.17
CA ARG A 278 -13.67 62.71 1.44
C ARG A 278 -14.79 62.45 2.45
N ALA A 279 -15.24 61.22 2.57
CA ALA A 279 -15.85 60.71 3.79
C ALA A 279 -14.78 59.93 4.56
N THR A 280 -14.92 59.83 5.89
CA THR A 280 -14.10 58.98 6.76
C THR A 280 -14.06 57.54 6.22
N GLY A 281 -13.01 57.21 5.45
CA GLY A 281 -12.81 55.91 4.81
C GLY A 281 -12.20 54.86 5.75
N PHE A 282 -11.98 53.65 5.23
CA PHE A 282 -11.12 52.66 5.89
C PHE A 282 -9.68 53.21 6.02
N SER A 283 -8.82 52.60 6.85
CA SER A 283 -7.38 52.85 6.83
C SER A 283 -6.62 51.54 6.77
N VAL A 284 -5.41 51.57 6.21
CA VAL A 284 -4.52 50.41 6.14
C VAL A 284 -3.33 50.71 7.05
N ASP A 285 -3.31 50.07 8.21
CA ASP A 285 -2.29 50.31 9.23
C ASP A 285 -1.15 49.31 9.04
N TYR A 286 0.08 49.82 9.02
CA TYR A 286 1.29 49.00 9.11
C TYR A 286 1.40 48.41 10.53
N VAL A 287 1.73 47.12 10.63
CA VAL A 287 1.92 46.41 11.91
C VAL A 287 3.38 46.05 12.13
N SER A 288 3.97 45.29 11.19
CA SER A 288 5.35 44.78 11.30
C SER A 288 5.89 44.45 9.91
N HIS A 289 7.20 44.25 9.77
CA HIS A 289 7.76 43.67 8.56
C HIS A 289 8.98 42.82 8.85
N LYS A 290 9.31 41.94 7.92
CA LYS A 290 10.56 41.17 7.89
C LYS A 290 10.97 40.87 6.45
N THR A 291 12.23 40.53 6.25
CA THR A 291 12.71 40.00 4.97
C THR A 291 12.77 38.47 5.05
N ASP A 292 12.19 37.79 4.05
CA ASP A 292 12.35 36.34 3.87
C ASP A 292 12.68 36.05 2.40
N LYS A 293 13.75 35.29 2.15
CA LYS A 293 14.22 34.89 0.80
C LYS A 293 14.35 36.04 -0.22
N GLY A 294 14.58 37.27 0.25
CA GLY A 294 14.73 38.47 -0.58
C GLY A 294 13.42 39.15 -0.98
N ASP A 295 12.29 38.68 -0.45
CA ASP A 295 11.01 39.37 -0.46
C ASP A 295 10.82 40.10 0.89
N LEU A 296 10.10 41.21 0.87
CA LEU A 296 9.68 41.99 2.02
C LEU A 296 8.26 41.56 2.41
N LEU A 297 8.13 40.90 3.56
CA LEU A 297 6.86 40.50 4.14
C LEU A 297 6.39 41.60 5.10
N VAL A 298 5.20 42.15 4.85
CA VAL A 298 4.63 43.25 5.64
C VAL A 298 3.32 42.82 6.25
N ASP A 299 3.26 42.83 7.58
CA ASP A 299 2.03 42.65 8.33
C ASP A 299 1.25 43.97 8.34
N TYR A 300 -0.04 43.87 8.05
CA TYR A 300 -0.93 45.02 7.97
C TYR A 300 -2.31 44.68 8.56
N LYS A 301 -3.03 45.73 8.96
CA LYS A 301 -4.39 45.63 9.49
C LYS A 301 -5.24 46.77 8.95
N ILE A 302 -6.37 46.43 8.34
CA ILE A 302 -7.36 47.40 7.86
C ILE A 302 -8.33 47.76 8.99
N GLN A 303 -8.45 49.05 9.27
CA GLN A 303 -9.47 49.62 10.16
C GLN A 303 -10.75 49.89 9.39
N ASN A 304 -11.90 49.63 10.01
CA ASN A 304 -13.22 49.72 9.38
C ASN A 304 -13.32 48.95 8.04
N PRO A 305 -12.91 47.67 7.97
CA PRO A 305 -12.86 46.90 6.72
C PRO A 305 -14.23 46.66 6.09
N ASN A 306 -15.32 46.87 6.84
CA ASN A 306 -16.69 46.89 6.32
C ASN A 306 -16.98 48.07 5.37
N LEU A 307 -16.07 49.04 5.26
CA LEU A 307 -16.15 50.15 4.31
C LEU A 307 -15.41 49.86 2.99
N LEU A 308 -14.72 48.71 2.86
CA LEU A 308 -14.13 48.28 1.59
C LEU A 308 -15.22 48.10 0.52
N GLU A 309 -14.87 48.37 -0.73
CA GLU A 309 -15.80 48.23 -1.86
C GLU A 309 -16.20 46.76 -2.05
N THR A 310 -17.51 46.51 -2.01
CA THR A 310 -18.10 45.17 -2.10
C THR A 310 -18.80 44.92 -3.45
N THR A 311 -18.75 45.89 -4.37
CA THR A 311 -19.41 45.80 -5.68
C THR A 311 -18.41 45.53 -6.79
N LYS A 312 -18.75 44.67 -7.75
CA LYS A 312 -17.87 44.34 -8.90
C LYS A 312 -17.52 45.53 -9.80
N SER A 313 -18.22 46.66 -9.67
CA SER A 313 -17.96 47.88 -10.45
C SER A 313 -16.88 48.78 -9.85
N LYS A 314 -16.41 48.49 -8.62
CA LYS A 314 -15.43 49.31 -7.89
C LYS A 314 -14.45 48.42 -7.14
N VAL A 315 -13.24 48.94 -6.92
CA VAL A 315 -12.18 48.21 -6.22
C VAL A 315 -11.50 49.14 -5.24
N SER A 316 -11.35 48.68 -3.99
CA SER A 316 -10.47 49.31 -3.02
C SER A 316 -9.05 48.81 -3.25
N VAL A 317 -8.09 49.74 -3.35
CA VAL A 317 -6.69 49.40 -3.63
C VAL A 317 -5.75 49.99 -2.58
N MET A 318 -4.59 49.36 -2.42
CA MET A 318 -3.49 49.83 -1.57
C MET A 318 -2.15 49.72 -2.27
N SER A 319 -1.19 50.55 -1.86
CA SER A 319 0.21 50.50 -2.26
C SER A 319 1.08 50.66 -1.02
N LEU A 320 2.14 49.87 -0.93
CA LEU A 320 3.15 50.03 0.11
C LEU A 320 4.06 51.21 -0.23
N THR A 321 4.27 52.08 0.74
CA THR A 321 5.20 53.21 0.69
C THR A 321 6.34 52.91 1.64
N THR A 322 7.58 53.01 1.15
CA THR A 322 8.79 52.78 1.93
C THR A 322 9.66 54.04 1.88
N GLU A 323 9.92 54.63 3.05
CA GLU A 323 10.89 55.72 3.21
C GLU A 323 12.19 55.17 3.82
N LEU A 324 13.29 55.24 3.06
CA LEU A 324 14.61 54.86 3.54
C LEU A 324 15.24 56.02 4.35
N PRO A 325 15.95 55.74 5.45
CA PRO A 325 16.63 56.79 6.23
C PRO A 325 17.77 57.43 5.42
N GLU A 326 18.09 58.70 5.72
CA GLU A 326 19.18 59.45 5.05
C GLU A 326 20.53 58.71 5.09
N THR A 327 20.78 57.92 6.13
CA THR A 327 21.98 57.07 6.25
C THR A 327 22.10 55.97 5.19
N LYS A 328 20.99 55.59 4.53
CA LYS A 328 20.93 54.56 3.48
C LYS A 328 20.57 55.15 2.11
N ASN A 329 20.36 56.46 2.02
CA ASN A 329 20.03 57.17 0.79
C ASN A 329 20.33 58.68 0.93
N GLU A 330 21.26 59.22 0.14
CA GLU A 330 21.68 60.64 0.21
C GLU A 330 20.52 61.65 -0.01
N ASP A 331 19.37 61.23 -0.55
CA ASP A 331 18.20 62.08 -0.85
C ASP A 331 16.90 61.66 -0.12
N ALA A 332 16.91 60.70 0.81
CA ALA A 332 15.70 60.16 1.47
C ALA A 332 14.55 59.84 0.48
N LYS A 333 14.81 58.97 -0.52
CA LYS A 333 13.81 58.64 -1.55
C LYS A 333 12.69 57.76 -0.99
N THR A 334 11.45 58.15 -1.32
CA THR A 334 10.25 57.34 -1.14
C THR A 334 10.09 56.36 -2.30
N ILE A 335 9.93 55.07 -2.00
CA ILE A 335 9.69 54.00 -2.97
C ILE A 335 8.30 53.44 -2.75
N ASN A 336 7.47 53.49 -3.78
CA ASN A 336 6.12 52.93 -3.76
C ASN A 336 6.09 51.62 -4.54
N SER A 337 5.29 50.66 -4.06
CA SER A 337 4.88 49.52 -4.86
C SER A 337 3.84 49.93 -5.92
N ASP A 338 3.50 48.98 -6.76
CA ASP A 338 2.26 48.96 -7.52
C ASP A 338 1.02 48.89 -6.61
N TYR A 339 -0.12 49.35 -7.14
CA TYR A 339 -1.40 49.31 -6.45
C TYR A 339 -2.03 47.92 -6.57
N ALA A 340 -2.35 47.32 -5.43
CA ALA A 340 -2.97 46.01 -5.32
C ALA A 340 -4.45 46.13 -4.92
N ALA A 341 -5.32 45.33 -5.55
CA ALA A 341 -6.71 45.18 -5.17
C ALA A 341 -6.86 44.47 -3.81
N ILE A 342 -7.77 44.97 -2.97
CA ILE A 342 -8.15 44.35 -1.72
C ILE A 342 -9.50 43.66 -1.93
N VAL A 343 -9.53 42.33 -1.85
CA VAL A 343 -10.78 41.56 -1.87
C VAL A 343 -11.25 41.33 -0.43
N PRO A 344 -12.31 42.00 0.03
CA PRO A 344 -12.85 41.76 1.37
C PRO A 344 -13.43 40.34 1.46
N ALA A 345 -12.98 39.55 2.43
CA ALA A 345 -13.54 38.26 2.78
C ALA A 345 -14.23 38.34 4.14
N VAL A 346 -15.57 38.25 4.12
CA VAL A 346 -16.39 38.44 5.31
C VAL A 346 -16.52 37.12 6.06
N VAL A 347 -16.03 37.12 7.29
CA VAL A 347 -16.04 35.98 8.21
C VAL A 347 -17.21 36.11 9.18
N THR A 348 -18.07 35.10 9.23
CA THR A 348 -19.23 35.00 10.11
C THR A 348 -19.02 33.87 11.10
N LEU A 349 -18.89 34.20 12.38
CA LEU A 349 -18.78 33.22 13.46
C LEU A 349 -20.05 32.38 13.58
N LYS A 350 -19.91 31.06 13.85
CA LYS A 350 -21.03 30.13 14.01
C LYS A 350 -21.13 29.57 15.41
N ASN A 351 -20.09 28.89 15.89
CA ASN A 351 -20.10 28.25 17.20
C ASN A 351 -18.67 27.99 17.70
N LEU A 352 -18.54 27.73 18.99
CA LEU A 352 -17.37 27.04 19.55
C LEU A 352 -17.56 25.53 19.38
N ALA A 353 -16.48 24.79 19.17
CA ALA A 353 -16.53 23.35 18.90
C ALA A 353 -15.34 22.61 19.53
N PHE A 354 -15.48 21.29 19.69
CA PHE A 354 -14.37 20.41 20.04
C PHE A 354 -13.52 20.08 18.80
N VAL A 355 -12.20 19.96 18.99
CA VAL A 355 -11.25 19.57 17.93
C VAL A 355 -11.51 18.12 17.49
N ASP A 356 -11.35 17.82 16.18
CA ASP A 356 -11.29 16.48 15.57
C ASP A 356 -12.53 15.55 15.70
N ILE A 357 -13.65 16.01 16.26
CA ILE A 357 -14.95 15.38 16.03
C ILE A 357 -15.40 15.80 14.62
N ALA A 358 -15.68 14.85 13.73
CA ALA A 358 -16.04 15.08 12.32
C ALA A 358 -16.84 16.39 12.11
N VAL A 359 -16.43 17.22 11.14
CA VAL A 359 -16.92 18.59 10.92
C VAL A 359 -18.41 18.60 10.51
N ASP A 360 -19.29 18.34 11.47
CA ASP A 360 -20.75 18.40 11.36
C ASP A 360 -21.34 19.07 12.62
N ALA A 361 -22.68 19.19 12.68
CA ALA A 361 -23.37 19.82 13.81
C ALA A 361 -23.13 19.11 15.17
N ASN A 362 -22.53 17.91 15.18
CA ASN A 362 -22.27 17.12 16.40
C ASN A 362 -21.01 17.60 17.15
N SER A 363 -20.11 18.33 16.50
CA SER A 363 -18.86 18.88 17.08
C SER A 363 -19.03 20.14 17.95
N HIS A 364 -20.14 20.87 17.83
CA HIS A 364 -20.32 22.16 18.54
C HIS A 364 -20.46 21.97 20.04
N LEU A 365 -19.91 22.90 20.82
CA LEU A 365 -20.20 23.00 22.25
C LEU A 365 -21.70 23.19 22.50
N TYR A 366 -22.16 22.88 23.71
CA TYR A 366 -23.53 23.19 24.08
C TYR A 366 -23.79 24.69 23.98
N THR A 367 -24.96 25.07 23.48
CA THR A 367 -25.36 26.47 23.34
C THR A 367 -26.11 27.00 24.55
N THR A 368 -26.51 26.11 25.47
CA THR A 368 -27.19 26.46 26.72
C THR A 368 -26.64 25.65 27.89
N GLY A 369 -26.65 26.24 29.09
CA GLY A 369 -26.28 25.55 30.32
C GLY A 369 -27.19 24.36 30.62
N GLU A 370 -28.50 24.51 30.41
CA GLU A 370 -29.48 23.42 30.52
C GLU A 370 -29.18 22.26 29.56
N GLY A 371 -28.73 22.56 28.34
CA GLY A 371 -28.32 21.55 27.36
C GLY A 371 -27.09 20.78 27.83
N ALA A 372 -26.12 21.47 28.42
CA ALA A 372 -24.96 20.84 29.03
C ALA A 372 -25.34 19.96 30.23
N VAL A 373 -26.21 20.41 31.14
CA VAL A 373 -26.66 19.60 32.29
C VAL A 373 -27.33 18.31 31.83
N LYS A 374 -28.19 18.36 30.82
CA LYS A 374 -29.00 17.22 30.37
C LYS A 374 -28.27 16.24 29.45
N SER A 375 -26.99 16.42 29.19
CA SER A 375 -26.24 15.56 28.28
C SER A 375 -25.79 14.24 28.91
N ASP A 376 -25.97 13.14 28.17
CA ASP A 376 -25.52 11.79 28.50
C ASP A 376 -24.50 11.23 27.46
N GLU A 377 -23.60 12.05 26.86
CA GLU A 377 -22.65 11.77 25.73
C GLU A 377 -23.10 12.27 24.34
N PRO A 378 -22.18 12.62 23.39
CA PRO A 378 -20.70 12.45 23.36
C PRO A 378 -19.86 13.69 23.72
N ARG A 379 -20.42 14.72 24.37
CA ARG A 379 -19.76 16.03 24.55
C ARG A 379 -19.33 16.32 25.99
N THR A 380 -19.01 15.28 26.75
CA THR A 380 -18.54 15.37 28.14
C THR A 380 -17.03 15.17 28.16
N VAL A 381 -16.30 16.06 28.82
CA VAL A 381 -14.86 15.91 29.03
C VAL A 381 -14.63 15.17 30.35
N TYR A 382 -13.95 14.04 30.30
CA TYR A 382 -13.64 13.24 31.48
C TYR A 382 -12.31 13.70 32.08
N VAL A 383 -12.31 14.02 33.37
CA VAL A 383 -11.11 14.48 34.09
C VAL A 383 -10.94 13.64 35.35
N GLN A 384 -9.79 13.00 35.51
CA GLN A 384 -9.49 12.24 36.73
C GLN A 384 -9.24 13.21 37.90
N TYR A 385 -9.92 12.97 39.02
CA TYR A 385 -9.94 13.91 40.17
C TYR A 385 -8.56 14.25 40.73
N ASN A 386 -7.61 13.30 40.74
CA ASN A 386 -6.28 13.46 41.33
C ASN A 386 -5.13 13.44 40.31
N ALA A 387 -5.42 13.60 39.02
CA ALA A 387 -4.38 13.68 37.98
C ALA A 387 -3.72 15.06 37.87
N GLY A 388 -4.31 16.09 38.49
CA GLY A 388 -3.86 17.48 38.41
C GLY A 388 -4.67 18.31 37.42
N PRO A 389 -4.18 19.50 37.03
CA PRO A 389 -4.91 20.41 36.15
C PRO A 389 -5.06 19.86 34.72
N TYR A 390 -6.23 20.07 34.12
CA TYR A 390 -6.59 19.70 32.74
C TYR A 390 -6.67 20.95 31.86
N ASP A 391 -6.12 20.90 30.65
CA ASP A 391 -6.03 22.05 29.75
C ASP A 391 -7.11 21.99 28.66
N LEU A 392 -8.20 22.74 28.85
CA LEU A 392 -9.32 22.79 27.89
C LEU A 392 -8.98 23.55 26.61
N SER A 393 -7.94 24.41 26.62
CA SER A 393 -7.58 25.23 25.45
C SER A 393 -7.15 24.39 24.24
N LYS A 394 -6.68 23.16 24.49
CA LYS A 394 -6.25 22.22 23.46
C LYS A 394 -7.40 21.52 22.75
N GLU A 395 -8.58 21.52 23.38
CA GLU A 395 -9.75 20.77 22.92
C GLU A 395 -10.74 21.65 22.16
N ILE A 396 -10.53 22.97 22.09
CA ILE A 396 -11.56 23.92 21.63
C ILE A 396 -11.09 24.69 20.38
N GLU A 397 -11.99 24.86 19.42
CA GLU A 397 -11.80 25.72 18.25
C GLU A 397 -13.07 26.53 17.89
N VAL A 398 -12.92 27.48 16.96
CA VAL A 398 -14.03 28.33 16.48
C VAL A 398 -14.48 27.86 15.11
N HIS A 399 -15.76 27.53 14.97
CA HIS A 399 -16.39 27.29 13.69
C HIS A 399 -16.93 28.60 13.08
N PHE A 400 -16.65 28.83 11.80
CA PHE A 400 -17.07 30.02 11.06
C PHE A 400 -17.44 29.71 9.60
N LEU A 401 -18.09 30.67 8.94
CA LEU A 401 -18.24 30.70 7.48
C LEU A 401 -17.51 31.89 6.90
N GLN A 402 -17.02 31.76 5.67
CA GLN A 402 -16.38 32.85 4.94
C GLN A 402 -16.91 32.92 3.51
N ASN A 403 -17.09 34.15 3.01
CA ASN A 403 -17.35 34.40 1.60
C ASN A 403 -16.76 35.76 1.17
N ASP A 404 -16.38 35.87 -0.10
CA ASP A 404 -15.83 37.11 -0.65
C ASP A 404 -16.97 38.14 -0.86
N PHE A 405 -16.67 39.41 -0.59
CA PHE A 405 -17.53 40.61 -0.66
C PHE A 405 -18.74 40.67 0.27
N THR A 406 -19.33 39.53 0.61
CA THR A 406 -20.54 39.48 1.43
C THR A 406 -20.49 38.33 2.43
N ALA A 407 -21.13 38.50 3.58
CA ALA A 407 -21.24 37.47 4.59
C ALA A 407 -21.96 36.21 4.05
N ALA A 408 -21.36 35.05 4.26
CA ALA A 408 -22.00 33.78 3.96
C ALA A 408 -23.22 33.54 4.87
N THR A 409 -24.35 33.17 4.28
CA THR A 409 -25.57 32.79 5.02
C THR A 409 -25.65 31.29 5.31
N SER A 410 -25.01 30.46 4.48
CA SER A 410 -24.92 29.00 4.60
C SER A 410 -23.66 28.48 3.90
N GLY A 411 -23.12 27.34 4.34
CA GLY A 411 -21.97 26.69 3.72
C GLY A 411 -21.31 25.70 4.68
N ASP A 412 -20.24 25.05 4.23
CA ASP A 412 -19.42 24.18 5.07
C ASP A 412 -18.67 24.99 6.12
N HIS A 413 -18.62 24.46 7.33
CA HIS A 413 -17.92 25.09 8.43
C HIS A 413 -16.41 25.04 8.19
N GLN A 414 -15.75 26.18 8.42
CA GLN A 414 -14.29 26.29 8.53
C GLN A 414 -13.92 26.48 10.00
N THR A 415 -12.66 26.19 10.36
CA THR A 415 -12.20 26.21 11.75
C THR A 415 -11.06 27.21 11.97
N MET A 416 -11.08 27.91 13.10
CA MET A 416 -9.99 28.79 13.56
C MET A 416 -9.50 28.31 14.92
N LYS A 417 -8.18 28.16 15.04
CA LYS A 417 -7.48 27.87 16.30
C LYS A 417 -7.13 29.16 17.03
N TYR A 418 -6.58 29.03 18.24
CA TYR A 418 -6.25 30.13 19.13
C TYR A 418 -5.35 31.19 18.48
N ASP A 419 -4.28 30.75 17.82
CA ASP A 419 -3.32 31.62 17.12
C ASP A 419 -3.96 32.41 15.96
N GLU A 420 -4.95 31.84 15.28
CA GLU A 420 -5.71 32.54 14.25
C GLU A 420 -6.71 33.55 14.84
N VAL A 421 -7.33 33.22 15.96
CA VAL A 421 -8.24 34.11 16.69
C VAL A 421 -7.50 35.36 17.19
N GLU A 422 -6.28 35.19 17.70
CA GLU A 422 -5.42 36.29 18.16
C GLU A 422 -5.11 37.31 17.05
N LYS A 423 -5.05 36.90 15.79
CA LYS A 423 -4.83 37.81 14.64
C LYS A 423 -5.94 38.84 14.48
N TYR A 424 -7.14 38.58 14.98
CA TYR A 424 -8.24 39.54 15.04
C TYR A 424 -8.16 40.47 16.27
N GLY A 425 -7.29 40.18 17.23
CA GLY A 425 -7.22 40.84 18.54
C GLY A 425 -8.27 40.32 19.52
N LEU A 426 -8.69 39.06 19.35
CA LEU A 426 -9.65 38.37 20.20
C LEU A 426 -8.93 37.38 21.11
N HIS A 427 -9.55 37.02 22.23
CA HIS A 427 -9.04 36.03 23.17
C HIS A 427 -10.16 35.18 23.75
N PHE A 428 -9.82 34.01 24.25
CA PHE A 428 -10.76 33.15 24.97
C PHE A 428 -10.81 33.51 26.46
N GLU A 429 -11.99 33.37 27.05
CA GLU A 429 -12.18 33.45 28.50
C GLU A 429 -13.00 32.27 28.99
N TYR A 430 -12.71 31.85 30.21
CA TYR A 430 -13.35 30.70 30.85
C TYR A 430 -13.92 31.09 32.21
N GLU A 431 -15.07 30.53 32.56
CA GLU A 431 -15.63 30.63 33.90
C GLU A 431 -16.52 29.44 34.24
N MET A 432 -16.68 29.12 35.52
CA MET A 432 -17.61 28.07 35.95
C MET A 432 -19.06 28.54 35.81
N LEU A 433 -19.92 27.70 35.23
CA LEU A 433 -21.38 27.91 35.28
C LEU A 433 -21.88 27.53 36.67
N LYS A 434 -22.48 28.49 37.38
CA LYS A 434 -23.13 28.23 38.67
C LYS A 434 -24.42 27.47 38.46
N TYR A 435 -24.56 26.30 39.06
CA TYR A 435 -25.83 25.57 39.10
C TYR A 435 -25.89 24.60 40.28
N THR A 436 -27.11 24.28 40.71
CA THR A 436 -27.34 23.34 41.81
C THR A 436 -28.07 22.09 41.34
N THR A 437 -27.86 20.98 42.04
CA THR A 437 -28.50 19.68 41.77
C THR A 437 -29.15 19.08 43.03
N GLY A 438 -30.26 18.38 42.81
CA GLY A 438 -31.04 17.67 43.84
C GLY A 438 -31.86 18.56 44.76
N ALA A 439 -32.58 17.94 45.70
CA ALA A 439 -33.44 18.63 46.66
C ALA A 439 -32.68 19.32 47.81
N HIS A 440 -31.35 19.19 47.83
CA HIS A 440 -30.46 19.74 48.85
C HIS A 440 -29.46 20.75 48.28
N ASP A 441 -29.75 21.29 47.09
CA ASP A 441 -29.02 22.39 46.45
C ASP A 441 -27.50 22.17 46.36
N THR A 442 -27.08 20.98 45.90
CA THR A 442 -25.64 20.69 45.75
C THR A 442 -25.04 21.61 44.70
N GLN A 443 -24.07 22.45 45.07
CA GLN A 443 -23.40 23.39 44.15
C GLN A 443 -22.34 22.66 43.33
N GLU A 444 -22.66 22.36 42.07
CA GLU A 444 -21.76 21.59 41.19
C GLU A 444 -20.54 22.43 40.76
N ASP A 445 -20.69 23.76 40.62
CA ASP A 445 -19.58 24.68 40.28
C ASP A 445 -18.45 24.71 41.31
N MET A 446 -18.70 24.22 42.53
CA MET A 446 -17.71 24.19 43.61
C MET A 446 -16.75 22.98 43.53
N TYR A 447 -17.00 22.06 42.61
CA TYR A 447 -16.14 20.89 42.36
C TYR A 447 -15.13 21.09 41.21
N GLY A 448 -15.04 22.31 40.68
CA GLY A 448 -13.95 22.67 39.78
C GLY A 448 -13.57 24.15 39.86
N LEU A 449 -12.33 24.45 39.50
CA LEU A 449 -11.86 25.80 39.22
C LEU A 449 -11.37 25.84 37.78
N VAL A 450 -11.61 26.95 37.08
CA VAL A 450 -11.03 27.22 35.77
C VAL A 450 -10.38 28.59 35.80
N ASN A 451 -9.15 28.70 35.28
CA ASN A 451 -8.49 29.98 35.11
C ASN A 451 -8.76 30.57 33.71
N ASN A 452 -8.29 31.79 33.46
CA ASN A 452 -8.51 32.46 32.17
C ASN A 452 -7.81 31.77 30.99
N ASP A 453 -6.83 30.90 31.25
CA ASP A 453 -6.09 30.17 30.22
C ASP A 453 -6.78 28.82 29.85
N GLY A 454 -7.94 28.53 30.43
CA GLY A 454 -8.68 27.28 30.17
C GLY A 454 -8.17 26.09 30.98
N ILE A 455 -7.34 26.32 32.00
CA ILE A 455 -6.86 25.26 32.87
C ILE A 455 -7.92 24.96 33.93
N PHE A 456 -8.59 23.83 33.76
CA PHE A 456 -9.55 23.27 34.70
C PHE A 456 -8.83 22.47 35.80
N THR A 457 -9.23 22.62 37.05
CA THR A 457 -8.69 21.89 38.20
C THR A 457 -9.84 21.34 39.04
N PRO A 458 -9.96 20.00 39.20
CA PRO A 458 -10.94 19.41 40.09
C PRO A 458 -10.75 19.89 41.54
N THR A 459 -11.85 20.21 42.22
CA THR A 459 -11.84 20.63 43.62
C THR A 459 -12.79 19.81 44.49
N TYR A 460 -12.53 19.82 45.79
CA TYR A 460 -13.45 19.29 46.81
C TYR A 460 -13.67 20.32 47.91
N MET A 461 -14.74 20.13 48.68
CA MET A 461 -15.07 21.01 49.79
C MET A 461 -14.24 20.68 51.02
N LYS A 462 -13.33 21.57 51.41
CA LYS A 462 -12.50 21.44 52.61
C LYS A 462 -12.81 22.53 53.62
N TYR A 463 -12.90 22.18 54.89
CA TYR A 463 -13.07 23.17 55.96
C TYR A 463 -11.84 24.07 56.06
N ASN A 464 -12.03 25.38 55.92
CA ASN A 464 -11.01 26.40 56.14
C ASN A 464 -11.22 27.05 57.52
N PRO A 465 -10.35 26.77 58.51
CA PRO A 465 -10.48 27.33 59.86
C PRO A 465 -10.38 28.87 59.91
N SER A 466 -9.73 29.49 58.93
CA SER A 466 -9.52 30.94 58.89
C SER A 466 -10.79 31.70 58.49
N THR A 467 -11.65 31.07 57.67
CA THR A 467 -12.91 31.66 57.19
C THR A 467 -14.13 31.05 57.88
N GLY A 468 -13.95 29.92 58.59
CA GLY A 468 -15.01 29.20 59.29
C GLY A 468 -16.01 28.51 58.37
N LYS A 469 -15.65 28.30 57.09
CA LYS A 469 -16.50 27.74 56.04
C LYS A 469 -15.79 26.62 55.29
N ASN A 470 -16.56 25.77 54.63
CA ASN A 470 -16.02 24.85 53.64
C ASN A 470 -15.80 25.61 52.34
N GLU A 471 -14.63 25.45 51.72
CA GLU A 471 -14.23 26.14 50.50
C GLU A 471 -13.69 25.15 49.47
N PRO A 472 -13.86 25.44 48.16
CA PRO A 472 -13.25 24.65 47.10
C PRO A 472 -11.73 24.61 47.26
N THR A 473 -11.18 23.42 47.38
CA THR A 473 -9.74 23.18 47.47
C THR A 473 -9.33 22.21 46.36
N PRO A 474 -8.24 22.47 45.61
CA PRO A 474 -7.74 21.52 44.62
C PRO A 474 -7.56 20.12 45.19
N CYS A 475 -7.98 19.11 44.42
CA CYS A 475 -7.72 17.72 44.76
C CYS A 475 -6.21 17.45 44.81
N GLY A 476 -5.78 16.55 45.68
CA GLY A 476 -4.36 16.26 45.87
C GLY A 476 -3.81 15.42 44.72
N VAL A 477 -2.81 15.95 43.99
CA VAL A 477 -2.20 15.21 42.87
C VAL A 477 -1.54 13.94 43.39
N GLY A 478 -1.97 12.79 42.87
CA GLY A 478 -1.47 11.47 43.27
C GLY A 478 -1.83 11.03 44.70
N THR A 479 -2.79 11.67 45.36
CA THR A 479 -3.30 11.27 46.68
C THR A 479 -4.78 10.91 46.64
N GLU A 480 -5.33 10.42 47.75
CA GLU A 480 -6.77 10.15 47.91
C GLU A 480 -7.58 11.40 48.30
N ASP A 481 -6.91 12.55 48.50
CA ASP A 481 -7.57 13.79 48.89
C ASP A 481 -8.44 14.31 47.74
N GLY A 482 -9.74 14.44 48.01
CA GLY A 482 -10.70 14.99 47.06
C GLY A 482 -11.60 13.95 46.39
N ILE A 483 -11.59 12.70 46.84
CA ILE A 483 -12.45 11.62 46.33
C ILE A 483 -13.95 11.98 46.30
N SER A 484 -14.42 12.92 47.14
CA SER A 484 -15.81 13.41 47.13
C SER A 484 -16.20 14.18 45.86
N ALA A 485 -15.22 14.57 45.03
CA ALA A 485 -15.44 15.19 43.73
C ALA A 485 -15.78 14.18 42.64
N VAL A 486 -15.49 12.89 42.84
CA VAL A 486 -15.81 11.82 41.88
C VAL A 486 -17.32 11.75 41.62
N GLY A 487 -17.69 11.66 40.34
CA GLY A 487 -19.08 11.62 39.86
C GLY A 487 -19.77 12.99 39.83
N ARG A 488 -19.06 14.08 40.16
CA ARG A 488 -19.55 15.45 40.02
C ARG A 488 -19.38 15.93 38.58
N GLU A 489 -20.26 16.84 38.16
CA GLU A 489 -20.39 17.18 36.73
C GLU A 489 -20.25 18.68 36.41
N PRO A 490 -19.25 19.40 36.97
CA PRO A 490 -19.17 20.85 36.81
C PRO A 490 -19.14 21.29 35.33
N ILE A 491 -19.72 22.46 35.05
CA ILE A 491 -19.81 22.99 33.68
C ILE A 491 -18.93 24.24 33.55
N VAL A 492 -18.13 24.29 32.49
CA VAL A 492 -17.30 25.45 32.12
C VAL A 492 -17.97 26.21 30.98
N ILE A 493 -18.14 27.52 31.15
CA ILE A 493 -18.52 28.45 30.08
C ILE A 493 -17.25 28.88 29.38
N VAL A 494 -17.19 28.65 28.08
CA VAL A 494 -16.12 29.11 27.19
C VAL A 494 -16.67 30.30 26.41
N LYS A 495 -15.95 31.42 26.42
CA LYS A 495 -16.31 32.65 25.71
C LYS A 495 -15.20 33.05 24.76
N LEU A 496 -15.57 33.53 23.58
CA LEU A 496 -14.69 34.27 22.70
C LEU A 496 -14.96 35.76 22.90
N CYS A 497 -13.94 36.51 23.28
CA CYS A 497 -14.03 37.90 23.71
C CYS A 497 -13.15 38.84 22.87
N ASP A 498 -13.54 40.12 22.83
CA ASP A 498 -12.63 41.20 22.42
C ASP A 498 -11.74 41.68 23.59
N ALA A 499 -10.79 42.57 23.32
CA ALA A 499 -9.90 43.15 24.32
C ALA A 499 -10.59 43.95 25.45
N GLN A 500 -11.89 44.23 25.35
CA GLN A 500 -12.71 44.86 26.40
C GLN A 500 -13.61 43.85 27.13
N ASN A 501 -13.45 42.56 26.83
CA ASN A 501 -14.23 41.43 27.35
C ASN A 501 -15.72 41.45 26.94
N ASN A 502 -16.05 42.06 25.80
CA ASN A 502 -17.35 41.88 25.17
C ASN A 502 -17.37 40.52 24.46
N VAL A 503 -18.47 39.77 24.58
CA VAL A 503 -18.55 38.38 24.12
C VAL A 503 -19.06 38.31 22.67
N LEU A 504 -18.37 37.57 21.82
CA LEU A 504 -18.74 37.32 20.42
C LEU A 504 -19.41 35.95 20.24
N LEU A 505 -18.92 34.93 20.94
CA LEU A 505 -19.46 33.57 21.00
C LEU A 505 -19.33 33.03 22.41
N ALA A 506 -20.23 32.14 22.79
CA ALA A 506 -20.14 31.39 24.04
C ALA A 506 -20.64 29.95 23.84
N GLY A 507 -20.06 29.02 24.58
CA GLY A 507 -20.45 27.62 24.62
C GLY A 507 -20.20 27.02 25.99
N TYR A 508 -20.80 25.85 26.25
CA TYR A 508 -20.71 25.17 27.54
C TYR A 508 -20.06 23.80 27.36
N VAL A 509 -19.09 23.49 28.24
CA VAL A 509 -18.38 22.22 28.34
C VAL A 509 -18.78 21.54 29.64
N LYS A 510 -19.41 20.36 29.55
CA LYS A 510 -19.67 19.51 30.72
C LYS A 510 -18.40 18.74 31.05
N ILE A 511 -17.94 18.84 32.29
CA ILE A 511 -16.87 17.99 32.82
C ILE A 511 -17.51 16.86 33.62
N HIS A 512 -17.01 15.63 33.48
CA HIS A 512 -17.31 14.55 34.42
C HIS A 512 -16.04 14.20 35.19
N ILE A 513 -16.08 14.31 36.51
CA ILE A 513 -14.91 14.04 37.36
C ILE A 513 -14.86 12.54 37.66
N SER A 514 -13.91 11.86 37.04
CA SER A 514 -13.69 10.43 37.16
C SER A 514 -12.78 10.09 38.36
N LYS A 515 -13.02 8.94 38.99
CA LYS A 515 -12.11 8.36 39.99
C LYS A 515 -10.80 7.94 39.35
N LYS A 516 -10.88 7.32 38.18
CA LYS A 516 -9.75 6.77 37.44
C LYS A 516 -10.12 6.79 35.97
N ILE A 517 -9.19 7.28 35.14
CA ILE A 517 -9.31 7.20 33.68
C ILE A 517 -8.12 6.37 33.25
N ASP A 518 -8.36 5.10 32.97
CA ASP A 518 -7.31 4.15 32.69
C ASP A 518 -7.85 3.08 31.76
N ILE A 519 -7.13 2.85 30.66
CA ILE A 519 -7.40 1.74 29.75
C ILE A 519 -6.23 0.79 29.96
N ASN A 520 -6.47 -0.31 30.67
CA ASN A 520 -5.46 -1.30 31.00
C ASN A 520 -5.61 -2.55 30.12
N PRO A 521 -4.87 -2.68 29.01
CA PRO A 521 -4.83 -3.88 28.20
C PRO A 521 -3.90 -4.94 28.79
N ILE A 522 -4.49 -6.04 29.26
CA ILE A 522 -3.77 -7.18 29.84
C ILE A 522 -3.82 -8.35 28.87
N PHE A 523 -2.65 -8.78 28.37
CA PHE A 523 -2.56 -9.98 27.56
C PHE A 523 -2.54 -11.24 28.43
N VAL A 524 -3.57 -12.08 28.31
CA VAL A 524 -3.76 -13.23 29.19
C VAL A 524 -3.13 -14.49 28.58
N LYS A 525 -3.47 -14.83 27.33
CA LYS A 525 -3.09 -16.13 26.78
C LYS A 525 -3.02 -16.15 25.26
N ASP A 526 -2.00 -16.82 24.74
CA ASP A 526 -2.02 -17.38 23.38
C ASP A 526 -2.48 -18.84 23.51
N PHE A 527 -3.61 -19.18 22.87
CA PHE A 527 -4.13 -20.54 22.87
C PHE A 527 -3.27 -21.49 22.02
N GLY A 528 -2.30 -20.96 21.28
CA GLY A 528 -1.45 -21.70 20.38
C GLY A 528 -2.15 -22.00 19.05
N THR A 529 -1.50 -22.86 18.27
CA THR A 529 -1.99 -23.26 16.95
C THR A 529 -2.96 -24.41 17.07
N THR A 530 -4.15 -24.25 16.51
CA THR A 530 -5.22 -25.23 16.56
C THR A 530 -5.62 -25.68 15.16
N GLY A 531 -5.96 -26.95 15.00
CA GLY A 531 -6.24 -27.52 13.68
C GLY A 531 -7.44 -26.88 13.00
N TYR A 532 -7.32 -26.55 11.71
CA TYR A 532 -8.43 -26.11 10.88
C TYR A 532 -9.37 -27.29 10.58
N LEU A 533 -10.41 -27.45 11.40
CA LEU A 533 -11.34 -28.60 11.44
C LEU A 533 -12.79 -28.12 11.24
N CYS A 534 -13.71 -29.02 10.90
CA CYS A 534 -15.13 -28.66 10.78
C CYS A 534 -15.98 -28.90 12.03
N SER A 535 -15.40 -29.51 13.07
CA SER A 535 -16.09 -29.78 14.35
C SER A 535 -16.18 -28.57 15.27
N GLY A 536 -15.68 -27.40 14.85
CA GLY A 536 -15.44 -26.29 15.76
C GLY A 536 -14.29 -26.56 16.72
N ILE A 537 -13.99 -25.55 17.53
CA ILE A 537 -12.98 -25.62 18.58
C ILE A 537 -13.45 -24.98 19.88
N THR A 538 -12.91 -25.45 21.00
CA THR A 538 -13.14 -24.89 22.32
C THR A 538 -11.82 -24.89 23.11
N GLU A 539 -11.33 -23.70 23.44
CA GLU A 539 -10.11 -23.51 24.23
C GLU A 539 -10.42 -22.69 25.48
N ASN A 540 -9.68 -22.94 26.56
CA ASN A 540 -9.97 -22.32 27.86
C ASN A 540 -8.71 -21.76 28.51
N ILE A 541 -8.84 -20.64 29.21
CA ILE A 541 -7.85 -20.29 30.22
C ILE A 541 -7.97 -21.22 31.42
N THR A 542 -6.90 -21.37 32.16
CA THR A 542 -6.88 -22.16 33.39
C THR A 542 -7.07 -21.27 34.62
N TRP A 543 -7.33 -21.89 35.78
CA TRP A 543 -7.49 -21.14 37.03
C TRP A 543 -6.23 -20.34 37.41
N ASP A 544 -5.04 -20.82 37.03
CA ASP A 544 -3.76 -20.16 37.27
C ASP A 544 -3.51 -19.02 36.28
N ASP A 545 -4.01 -19.09 35.04
CA ASP A 545 -4.03 -17.93 34.13
C ASP A 545 -4.86 -16.79 34.76
N MET A 546 -6.05 -17.11 35.30
CA MET A 546 -6.90 -16.13 35.99
C MET A 546 -6.18 -15.52 37.19
N SER A 547 -5.60 -16.35 38.07
CA SER A 547 -4.93 -15.86 39.28
C SER A 547 -3.65 -15.06 38.95
N ALA A 548 -2.76 -15.60 38.11
CA ALA A 548 -1.42 -15.04 37.94
C ALA A 548 -1.31 -13.93 36.91
N LYS A 549 -2.22 -13.88 35.91
CA LYS A 549 -2.13 -12.90 34.80
C LYS A 549 -3.25 -11.88 34.79
N ILE A 550 -4.36 -12.14 35.47
CA ILE A 550 -5.46 -11.18 35.58
C ILE A 550 -5.42 -10.56 36.98
N ILE A 551 -5.63 -11.38 38.03
CA ILE A 551 -5.78 -10.90 39.42
C ILE A 551 -4.52 -10.19 39.94
N GLU A 552 -3.33 -10.78 39.78
CA GLU A 552 -2.07 -10.14 40.19
C GLU A 552 -1.81 -8.83 39.40
N GLU A 553 -2.17 -8.79 38.11
CA GLU A 553 -1.91 -7.63 37.25
C GLU A 553 -2.84 -6.45 37.56
N VAL A 554 -4.12 -6.73 37.86
CA VAL A 554 -5.06 -5.68 38.30
C VAL A 554 -4.80 -5.24 39.75
N GLY A 555 -4.03 -6.01 40.52
CA GLY A 555 -3.66 -5.69 41.90
C GLY A 555 -4.83 -5.70 42.90
N MET A 556 -5.91 -6.42 42.57
CA MET A 556 -7.11 -6.58 43.39
C MET A 556 -7.33 -8.06 43.69
N THR A 557 -8.07 -8.41 44.75
CA THR A 557 -8.58 -9.78 44.90
C THR A 557 -9.63 -10.10 43.82
N LYS A 558 -9.87 -11.39 43.56
CA LYS A 558 -10.92 -11.82 42.61
C LYS A 558 -12.29 -11.22 42.97
N GLU A 559 -12.67 -11.26 44.25
CA GLU A 559 -13.94 -10.73 44.72
C GLU A 559 -14.04 -9.23 44.45
N GLU A 560 -13.00 -8.47 44.81
CA GLU A 560 -12.92 -7.03 44.54
C GLU A 560 -12.99 -6.71 43.05
N PHE A 561 -12.32 -7.48 42.18
CA PHE A 561 -12.35 -7.22 40.74
C PHE A 561 -13.75 -7.39 40.14
N PHE A 562 -14.43 -8.51 40.40
CA PHE A 562 -15.77 -8.74 39.84
C PHE A 562 -16.88 -7.94 40.52
N ASP A 563 -16.66 -7.47 41.75
CA ASP A 563 -17.56 -6.49 42.40
C ASP A 563 -17.34 -5.08 41.84
N ALA A 564 -16.09 -4.73 41.49
CA ALA A 564 -15.73 -3.43 40.97
C ALA A 564 -15.95 -3.29 39.46
N TYR A 565 -15.90 -4.37 38.67
CA TYR A 565 -16.00 -4.33 37.21
C TYR A 565 -17.06 -5.28 36.68
N THR A 566 -17.80 -4.81 35.67
CA THR A 566 -18.76 -5.61 34.91
C THR A 566 -18.25 -5.85 33.50
N ILE A 567 -18.35 -7.10 33.02
CA ILE A 567 -18.03 -7.45 31.64
C ILE A 567 -19.07 -6.90 30.65
N GLU A 568 -18.62 -6.29 29.56
CA GLU A 568 -19.50 -5.89 28.46
C GLU A 568 -19.91 -7.15 27.67
N SER A 569 -21.20 -7.48 27.71
CA SER A 569 -21.73 -8.76 27.24
C SER A 569 -22.79 -8.61 26.15
N ILE A 570 -22.86 -9.59 25.26
CA ILE A 570 -23.89 -9.73 24.23
C ILE A 570 -25.09 -10.48 24.81
N SER A 571 -24.83 -11.52 25.61
CA SER A 571 -25.88 -12.32 26.25
C SER A 571 -25.38 -13.04 27.49
N THR A 572 -26.32 -13.33 28.40
CA THR A 572 -26.07 -14.10 29.62
C THR A 572 -27.06 -15.25 29.72
N SER A 573 -26.56 -16.47 29.87
CA SER A 573 -27.36 -17.69 30.00
C SER A 573 -26.87 -18.54 31.17
N GLY A 574 -27.52 -18.39 32.32
CA GLY A 574 -27.15 -19.12 33.53
C GLY A 574 -25.74 -18.76 34.01
N LYS A 575 -24.79 -19.67 33.80
CA LYS A 575 -23.38 -19.53 34.20
C LYS A 575 -22.46 -19.02 33.07
N GLU A 576 -22.95 -18.95 31.84
CA GLU A 576 -22.18 -18.49 30.69
C GLU A 576 -22.55 -17.05 30.35
N VAL A 577 -21.56 -16.17 30.31
CA VAL A 577 -21.69 -14.78 29.86
C VAL A 577 -20.89 -14.61 28.57
N THR A 578 -21.57 -14.52 27.43
CA THR A 578 -20.92 -14.28 26.14
C THR A 578 -20.56 -12.80 26.04
N ALA A 579 -19.25 -12.53 25.97
CA ALA A 579 -18.71 -11.18 25.91
C ALA A 579 -18.89 -10.55 24.52
N GLN A 580 -18.97 -9.22 24.48
CA GLN A 580 -18.70 -8.48 23.25
C GLN A 580 -17.19 -8.55 22.98
N THR A 581 -16.82 -9.01 21.78
CA THR A 581 -15.41 -9.12 21.39
C THR A 581 -14.90 -7.82 20.77
N TYR A 582 -13.65 -7.48 21.06
CA TYR A 582 -12.92 -6.34 20.51
C TYR A 582 -11.60 -6.76 19.85
N ILE A 583 -11.12 -5.92 18.95
CA ILE A 583 -9.80 -6.02 18.29
C ILE A 583 -9.13 -4.64 18.29
N ASN A 584 -7.83 -4.61 17.96
CA ASN A 584 -7.03 -3.38 17.88
C ASN A 584 -7.10 -2.53 19.15
N VAL A 585 -7.13 -3.18 20.32
CA VAL A 585 -7.13 -2.51 21.61
C VAL A 585 -5.78 -1.83 21.83
N THR A 586 -5.82 -0.55 22.16
CA THR A 586 -4.69 0.32 22.52
C THR A 586 -5.09 1.18 23.71
N GLU A 587 -4.13 1.90 24.29
CA GLU A 587 -4.39 2.88 25.36
C GLU A 587 -5.35 4.02 24.93
N THR A 588 -5.58 4.20 23.62
CA THR A 588 -6.40 5.29 23.07
C THR A 588 -7.73 4.83 22.45
N GLY A 589 -8.01 3.52 22.43
CA GLY A 589 -9.27 3.01 21.86
C GLY A 589 -9.25 1.55 21.44
N SER A 590 -10.38 1.08 20.95
CA SER A 590 -10.60 -0.30 20.49
C SER A 590 -11.63 -0.35 19.35
N SER A 591 -11.72 -1.48 18.66
CA SER A 591 -12.74 -1.73 17.63
C SER A 591 -13.63 -2.90 18.01
N ILE A 592 -14.95 -2.72 17.91
CA ILE A 592 -15.94 -3.78 18.16
C ILE A 592 -15.93 -4.80 17.02
N VAL A 593 -15.92 -6.08 17.37
CA VAL A 593 -16.17 -7.18 16.43
C VAL A 593 -17.67 -7.46 16.38
N ASN A 594 -18.34 -6.90 15.38
CA ASN A 594 -19.79 -7.10 15.22
C ASN A 594 -20.13 -8.58 15.09
N ASN A 595 -21.08 -9.06 15.90
CA ASN A 595 -21.53 -10.45 15.94
C ASN A 595 -20.42 -11.50 16.18
N ASN A 596 -19.33 -11.12 16.86
CA ASN A 596 -18.24 -12.04 17.23
C ASN A 596 -17.79 -12.95 16.07
N ILE A 597 -17.60 -12.39 14.87
CA ILE A 597 -17.34 -13.16 13.64
C ILE A 597 -16.09 -14.06 13.66
N TYR A 598 -15.25 -13.96 14.70
CA TYR A 598 -14.04 -14.78 14.93
C TYR A 598 -14.21 -15.76 16.11
N GLY A 599 -15.45 -16.05 16.52
CA GLY A 599 -15.77 -16.91 17.65
C GLY A 599 -16.08 -16.13 18.92
N ASP A 600 -16.76 -16.81 19.83
CA ASP A 600 -17.25 -16.27 21.09
C ASP A 600 -16.22 -16.42 22.21
N LEU A 601 -15.97 -15.33 22.94
CA LEU A 601 -15.32 -15.35 24.24
C LEU A 601 -16.40 -15.38 25.33
N ILE A 602 -16.40 -16.42 26.14
CA ILE A 602 -17.44 -16.70 27.13
C ILE A 602 -16.79 -16.72 28.50
N LEU A 603 -17.21 -15.83 29.40
CA LEU A 603 -16.89 -15.91 30.82
C LEU A 603 -17.80 -16.97 31.46
N ASN A 604 -17.20 -18.06 31.94
CA ASN A 604 -17.88 -19.14 32.64
C ASN A 604 -17.74 -18.92 34.13
N LEU A 605 -18.85 -18.62 34.76
CA LEU A 605 -18.97 -18.45 36.19
C LEU A 605 -19.11 -19.82 36.86
N GLU A 606 -18.33 -20.08 37.90
CA GLU A 606 -18.53 -21.28 38.73
C GLU A 606 -19.88 -21.23 39.46
N HIS A 607 -20.38 -20.04 39.79
CA HIS A 607 -21.68 -19.81 40.42
C HIS A 607 -22.43 -18.66 39.71
N ALA A 608 -23.73 -18.86 39.42
CA ALA A 608 -24.49 -17.94 38.57
C ALA A 608 -24.93 -16.63 39.28
N THR A 609 -24.97 -16.62 40.61
CA THR A 609 -25.54 -15.50 41.40
C THR A 609 -24.67 -15.09 42.59
N GLU A 610 -23.57 -15.81 42.82
CA GLU A 610 -22.64 -15.58 43.93
C GLU A 610 -21.23 -15.64 43.35
N ASN A 611 -20.31 -14.80 43.85
CA ASN A 611 -18.89 -14.84 43.48
C ASN A 611 -18.04 -15.36 44.65
N PRO A 612 -18.06 -16.67 44.95
CA PRO A 612 -17.30 -17.19 46.07
C PRO A 612 -15.79 -17.06 45.84
N SER A 613 -15.08 -16.48 46.80
CA SER A 613 -13.63 -16.24 46.74
C SER A 613 -12.74 -17.50 46.72
N THR A 614 -13.33 -18.70 46.86
CA THR A 614 -12.59 -19.98 46.91
C THR A 614 -12.44 -20.67 45.55
N VAL A 615 -13.06 -20.15 44.49
CA VAL A 615 -13.02 -20.71 43.12
C VAL A 615 -12.66 -19.63 42.11
N ASN A 616 -12.12 -20.01 40.95
CA ASN A 616 -11.80 -19.10 39.85
C ASN A 616 -12.77 -19.31 38.69
N ASP A 617 -13.22 -18.20 38.10
CA ASP A 617 -13.97 -18.22 36.86
C ASP A 617 -13.00 -18.29 35.67
N ILE A 618 -13.45 -18.82 34.54
CA ILE A 618 -12.58 -18.99 33.36
C ILE A 618 -13.23 -18.43 32.10
N ILE A 619 -12.41 -17.91 31.20
CA ILE A 619 -12.82 -17.51 29.86
C ILE A 619 -12.56 -18.67 28.89
N THR A 620 -13.60 -19.03 28.14
CA THR A 620 -13.56 -20.00 27.05
C THR A 620 -13.68 -19.28 25.71
N TRP A 621 -12.82 -19.61 24.78
CA TRP A 621 -13.04 -19.29 23.37
C TRP A 621 -13.71 -20.48 22.67
N LYS A 622 -14.85 -20.24 22.02
CA LYS A 622 -15.54 -21.22 21.17
C LYS A 622 -15.64 -20.65 19.75
N ALA A 623 -15.21 -21.42 18.75
CA ALA A 623 -15.39 -21.04 17.35
C ALA A 623 -15.96 -22.20 16.53
N ASP A 624 -16.96 -21.91 15.71
CA ASP A 624 -17.49 -22.83 14.72
C ASP A 624 -16.65 -22.83 13.43
N PHE A 625 -17.03 -23.65 12.44
CA PHE A 625 -16.31 -23.72 11.18
C PHE A 625 -16.26 -22.39 10.42
N THR A 626 -17.36 -21.63 10.40
CA THR A 626 -17.44 -20.34 9.69
C THR A 626 -16.49 -19.32 10.31
N GLU A 627 -16.38 -19.33 11.62
CA GLU A 627 -15.51 -18.42 12.38
C GLU A 627 -14.04 -18.80 12.22
N MET A 628 -13.72 -20.10 12.25
CA MET A 628 -12.37 -20.58 11.95
C MET A 628 -11.95 -20.30 10.51
N ASP A 629 -12.87 -20.41 9.54
CA ASP A 629 -12.63 -20.07 8.13
C ASP A 629 -12.22 -18.60 7.97
N ARG A 630 -12.91 -17.70 8.68
CA ARG A 630 -12.55 -16.28 8.70
C ARG A 630 -11.19 -16.02 9.32
N ILE A 631 -10.81 -16.76 10.37
CA ILE A 631 -9.46 -16.64 10.95
C ILE A 631 -8.42 -17.22 9.98
N TYR A 632 -8.73 -18.31 9.29
CA TYR A 632 -7.87 -18.91 8.28
C TYR A 632 -7.63 -17.94 7.10
N ASP A 633 -8.59 -17.10 6.73
CA ASP A 633 -8.38 -16.10 5.68
C ASP A 633 -7.54 -14.87 6.11
N LEU A 634 -7.21 -14.75 7.40
CA LEU A 634 -6.34 -13.67 7.89
C LEU A 634 -4.86 -13.95 7.61
N PRO A 635 -4.02 -12.90 7.54
CA PRO A 635 -2.57 -13.05 7.57
C PRO A 635 -2.13 -13.88 8.77
N ASP A 636 -1.21 -14.81 8.54
CA ASP A 636 -0.69 -15.75 9.54
C ASP A 636 -1.74 -16.65 10.22
N HIS A 637 -2.97 -16.70 9.68
CA HIS A 637 -4.11 -17.45 10.25
C HIS A 637 -4.38 -17.11 11.72
N LYS A 638 -4.15 -15.85 12.10
CA LYS A 638 -4.00 -15.44 13.50
C LYS A 638 -4.84 -14.21 13.81
N GLN A 639 -5.46 -14.18 14.98
CA GLN A 639 -6.18 -13.01 15.48
C GLN A 639 -6.01 -12.87 17.00
N THR A 640 -5.90 -11.63 17.48
CA THR A 640 -6.00 -11.34 18.92
C THR A 640 -7.36 -10.72 19.23
N LEU A 641 -8.10 -11.36 20.10
CA LEU A 641 -9.46 -11.03 20.52
C LEU A 641 -9.42 -10.53 21.96
N TRP A 642 -10.27 -9.56 22.30
CA TRP A 642 -10.28 -8.95 23.62
C TRP A 642 -11.70 -8.93 24.21
N VAL A 643 -11.81 -9.15 25.51
CA VAL A 643 -13.02 -8.83 26.28
C VAL A 643 -12.81 -7.55 27.08
N LYS A 644 -13.89 -6.80 27.30
CA LYS A 644 -13.87 -5.51 27.99
C LYS A 644 -14.61 -5.59 29.32
N PHE A 645 -13.95 -5.15 30.38
CA PHE A 645 -14.51 -4.95 31.71
C PHE A 645 -14.57 -3.45 32.00
N VAL A 646 -15.72 -2.96 32.42
CA VAL A 646 -15.96 -1.55 32.76
C VAL A 646 -16.18 -1.43 34.25
N SER A 647 -15.51 -0.47 34.91
CA SER A 647 -15.70 -0.24 36.33
C SER A 647 -17.13 0.20 36.63
N ASN A 648 -17.75 -0.43 37.63
CA ASN A 648 -19.07 -0.10 38.17
C ASN A 648 -19.10 1.28 38.82
N SER A 649 -17.92 1.83 39.16
CA SER A 649 -17.79 3.15 39.76
C SER A 649 -17.41 4.24 38.76
N ASP A 650 -16.88 3.89 37.59
CA ASP A 650 -16.41 4.84 36.58
C ASP A 650 -16.36 4.21 35.19
N ALA A 651 -17.13 4.74 34.24
CA ALA A 651 -17.21 4.17 32.90
C ALA A 651 -15.87 4.28 32.11
N GLN A 652 -14.94 5.13 32.56
CA GLN A 652 -13.65 5.39 31.90
C GLN A 652 -12.47 4.58 32.48
N ASP A 653 -12.70 3.79 33.53
CA ASP A 653 -11.74 2.83 34.06
C ASP A 653 -12.06 1.45 33.49
N ILE A 654 -11.28 1.05 32.50
CA ILE A 654 -11.54 -0.09 31.63
C ILE A 654 -10.37 -1.06 31.69
N VAL A 655 -10.69 -2.34 31.88
CA VAL A 655 -9.71 -3.43 31.76
C VAL A 655 -10.05 -4.25 30.53
N TYR A 656 -9.08 -4.41 29.62
CA TYR A 656 -9.21 -5.31 28.48
C TYR A 656 -8.39 -6.58 28.74
N LEU A 657 -8.98 -7.76 28.50
CA LEU A 657 -8.28 -9.04 28.60
C LEU A 657 -8.12 -9.65 27.21
N GLY A 658 -6.87 -9.86 26.79
CA GLY A 658 -6.50 -10.26 25.43
C GLY A 658 -6.16 -11.74 25.30
N PHE A 659 -6.65 -12.35 24.23
CA PHE A 659 -6.44 -13.75 23.87
C PHE A 659 -6.05 -13.87 22.41
N THR A 660 -4.99 -14.60 22.13
CA THR A 660 -4.59 -14.87 20.75
C THR A 660 -5.01 -16.28 20.33
N VAL A 661 -5.61 -16.36 19.14
CA VAL A 661 -6.03 -17.60 18.48
C VAL A 661 -5.26 -17.73 17.16
N THR A 662 -4.79 -18.93 16.86
CA THR A 662 -4.09 -19.24 15.62
C THR A 662 -4.65 -20.52 15.02
N VAL A 663 -5.09 -20.48 13.77
CA VAL A 663 -5.57 -21.64 13.02
C VAL A 663 -4.41 -22.24 12.22
N ALA A 664 -4.27 -23.56 12.24
CA ALA A 664 -3.20 -24.28 11.55
C ALA A 664 -3.37 -24.26 10.04
N GLU A 665 -2.25 -24.28 9.32
CA GLU A 665 -2.24 -24.53 7.88
C GLU A 665 -2.80 -25.91 7.53
N ARG A 666 -3.43 -26.02 6.35
CA ARG A 666 -3.99 -27.29 5.92
C ARG A 666 -2.88 -28.34 5.74
N PRO A 667 -3.10 -29.56 6.23
CA PRO A 667 -2.11 -30.63 6.14
C PRO A 667 -1.89 -31.07 4.69
N GLU A 668 -0.63 -31.34 4.32
CA GLU A 668 -0.26 -31.81 2.97
C GLU A 668 -0.07 -33.33 2.94
N VAL A 669 -0.58 -33.98 1.89
CA VAL A 669 -0.49 -35.43 1.65
C VAL A 669 0.16 -35.75 0.31
N VAL A 670 0.72 -36.95 0.22
CA VAL A 670 1.25 -37.56 -1.00
C VAL A 670 0.58 -38.91 -1.24
N TYR A 671 0.35 -39.22 -2.51
CA TYR A 671 -0.23 -40.46 -2.98
C TYR A 671 0.92 -41.38 -3.41
N GLY A 672 0.93 -42.61 -2.90
CA GLY A 672 2.05 -43.55 -2.94
C GLY A 672 2.55 -43.93 -4.35
N GLU A 673 3.50 -44.85 -4.39
CA GLU A 673 4.20 -45.20 -5.64
C GLU A 673 3.29 -45.78 -6.72
N LYS A 674 3.48 -45.30 -7.95
CA LYS A 674 2.89 -45.84 -9.18
C LYS A 674 3.47 -47.23 -9.50
N SER A 675 2.64 -48.13 -10.03
CA SER A 675 3.09 -49.45 -10.50
C SER A 675 3.94 -49.33 -11.77
N LEU A 676 5.20 -49.77 -11.71
CA LEU A 676 6.13 -49.74 -12.84
C LEU A 676 5.60 -50.59 -14.01
N GLY A 677 5.30 -49.93 -15.14
CA GLY A 677 4.87 -50.58 -16.39
C GLY A 677 3.39 -50.38 -16.76
N ALA A 678 2.56 -49.85 -15.85
CA ALA A 678 1.15 -49.56 -16.14
C ALA A 678 0.88 -48.10 -16.54
N TRP A 679 1.86 -47.22 -16.30
CA TRP A 679 1.82 -45.78 -16.60
C TRP A 679 2.62 -45.45 -17.85
N TYR A 680 2.06 -44.58 -18.68
CA TYR A 680 2.57 -44.20 -19.99
C TYR A 680 2.91 -42.70 -20.05
N GLY A 681 3.69 -42.33 -21.07
CA GLY A 681 4.18 -40.97 -21.27
C GLY A 681 5.47 -40.70 -20.49
N THR A 682 6.24 -39.69 -20.90
CA THR A 682 7.49 -39.32 -20.23
C THR A 682 7.28 -38.82 -18.81
N LYS A 683 6.08 -38.32 -18.50
CA LYS A 683 5.67 -37.85 -17.17
C LYS A 683 4.97 -38.91 -16.32
N GLN A 684 4.72 -40.11 -16.86
CA GLN A 684 3.91 -41.14 -16.19
C GLN A 684 2.57 -40.58 -15.66
N ASP A 685 1.87 -39.83 -16.51
CA ASP A 685 0.62 -39.13 -16.20
C ASP A 685 -0.59 -39.74 -16.90
N THR A 686 -0.42 -40.92 -17.54
CA THR A 686 -1.45 -41.53 -18.36
C THR A 686 -1.54 -43.03 -18.10
N VAL A 687 -2.76 -43.52 -17.84
CA VAL A 687 -3.10 -44.95 -17.78
C VAL A 687 -4.06 -45.30 -18.92
N ARG A 688 -4.21 -46.60 -19.22
CA ARG A 688 -5.03 -47.06 -20.35
C ARG A 688 -6.13 -48.01 -19.88
N MET A 689 -7.36 -47.68 -20.23
CA MET A 689 -8.53 -48.52 -20.00
C MET A 689 -8.82 -49.36 -21.26
N ASN A 690 -9.07 -50.66 -21.08
CA ASN A 690 -9.41 -51.60 -22.15
C ASN A 690 -10.58 -52.50 -21.73
N VAL A 691 -11.20 -53.18 -22.69
CA VAL A 691 -12.07 -54.32 -22.38
C VAL A 691 -11.24 -55.50 -21.85
N PRO A 692 -11.85 -56.42 -21.10
CA PRO A 692 -11.19 -57.62 -20.62
C PRO A 692 -10.55 -58.41 -21.75
N TYR A 693 -9.38 -59.01 -21.51
CA TYR A 693 -8.79 -59.94 -22.45
C TYR A 693 -9.61 -61.25 -22.47
N PRO A 694 -9.63 -61.98 -23.59
CA PRO A 694 -10.35 -63.25 -23.70
C PRO A 694 -9.83 -64.29 -22.70
N ASN A 695 -10.64 -64.63 -21.69
CA ASN A 695 -10.35 -65.69 -20.71
C ASN A 695 -11.56 -66.61 -20.52
N SER A 696 -11.31 -67.90 -20.32
CA SER A 696 -12.32 -68.96 -20.32
C SER A 696 -13.28 -68.94 -19.13
N THR A 697 -13.13 -68.01 -18.17
CA THR A 697 -13.78 -68.16 -16.86
C THR A 697 -14.36 -66.92 -16.22
N GLN A 698 -14.25 -65.67 -16.71
CA GLN A 698 -14.68 -64.57 -15.83
C GLN A 698 -15.22 -63.24 -16.40
N LEU A 699 -14.96 -62.79 -17.64
CA LEU A 699 -15.46 -61.46 -18.04
C LEU A 699 -15.94 -61.36 -19.50
N ALA A 700 -17.10 -60.73 -19.70
CA ALA A 700 -17.67 -60.45 -21.02
C ALA A 700 -17.16 -59.13 -21.60
N ILE A 701 -17.13 -58.99 -22.93
CA ILE A 701 -16.75 -57.74 -23.62
C ILE A 701 -17.58 -56.52 -23.16
N SER A 702 -18.80 -56.74 -22.67
CA SER A 702 -19.65 -55.69 -22.10
C SER A 702 -19.15 -55.10 -20.79
N GLN A 703 -18.20 -55.75 -20.10
CA GLN A 703 -17.61 -55.28 -18.84
C GLN A 703 -16.39 -54.41 -19.12
N TYR A 704 -16.61 -53.26 -19.75
CA TYR A 704 -15.58 -52.25 -19.94
C TYR A 704 -15.40 -51.45 -18.63
N ILE A 705 -14.82 -52.12 -17.64
CA ILE A 705 -14.63 -51.65 -16.26
C ILE A 705 -13.16 -51.81 -15.88
N LYS A 706 -12.62 -50.88 -15.10
CA LYS A 706 -11.24 -50.93 -14.64
C LYS A 706 -11.09 -50.35 -13.24
N ASP A 707 -10.51 -51.13 -12.33
CA ASP A 707 -10.05 -50.63 -11.03
C ASP A 707 -8.83 -49.73 -11.23
N LEU A 708 -8.89 -48.52 -10.66
CA LEU A 708 -7.81 -47.55 -10.72
C LEU A 708 -6.67 -47.87 -9.75
N ASP A 709 -6.95 -48.59 -8.66
CA ASP A 709 -5.94 -48.97 -7.68
C ASP A 709 -4.91 -49.96 -8.25
N ASP A 710 -5.30 -50.75 -9.26
CA ASP A 710 -4.41 -51.62 -10.03
C ASP A 710 -3.18 -50.88 -10.62
N TYR A 711 -3.30 -49.56 -10.83
CA TYR A 711 -2.22 -48.75 -11.35
C TYR A 711 -1.20 -48.35 -10.27
N PHE A 712 -1.49 -48.56 -8.99
CA PHE A 712 -0.60 -48.25 -7.89
C PHE A 712 0.09 -49.49 -7.35
N LYS A 713 1.25 -49.30 -6.70
CA LYS A 713 2.02 -50.40 -6.11
C LYS A 713 1.19 -51.10 -5.04
N ASP A 714 1.27 -52.43 -4.99
CA ASP A 714 0.48 -53.30 -4.10
C ASP A 714 -1.04 -53.28 -4.36
N GLY A 715 -1.52 -52.62 -5.43
CA GLY A 715 -2.95 -52.58 -5.78
C GLY A 715 -3.79 -51.70 -4.86
N THR A 716 -3.21 -50.64 -4.30
CA THR A 716 -3.92 -49.66 -3.44
C THR A 716 -3.19 -48.32 -3.43
N VAL A 717 -3.93 -47.22 -3.29
CA VAL A 717 -3.32 -45.89 -3.09
C VAL A 717 -2.94 -45.73 -1.63
N LYS A 718 -1.63 -45.62 -1.36
CA LYS A 718 -1.14 -45.28 -0.02
C LYS A 718 -1.09 -43.78 0.14
N VAL A 719 -2.02 -43.21 0.90
CA VAL A 719 -1.98 -41.80 1.28
C VAL A 719 -1.10 -41.63 2.52
N SER A 720 -0.20 -40.66 2.49
CA SER A 720 0.67 -40.35 3.63
C SER A 720 0.95 -38.86 3.72
N TYR A 721 1.19 -38.35 4.92
CA TYR A 721 1.56 -36.95 5.12
C TYR A 721 2.91 -36.63 4.47
N LYS A 722 2.98 -35.50 3.78
CA LYS A 722 4.23 -35.03 3.19
C LYS A 722 5.22 -34.67 4.32
N GLY A 723 6.43 -35.24 4.25
CA GLY A 723 7.44 -35.09 5.30
C GLY A 723 7.41 -36.18 6.38
N GLY A 724 6.39 -37.04 6.39
CA GLY A 724 6.31 -38.23 7.26
C GLY A 724 6.11 -37.94 8.75
N THR A 725 5.97 -36.67 9.14
CA THR A 725 5.67 -36.23 10.52
C THR A 725 4.27 -35.66 10.61
N ASN A 726 3.75 -35.60 11.84
CA ASN A 726 2.45 -35.02 12.12
C ASN A 726 2.45 -33.51 11.84
N PRO A 727 1.43 -32.96 11.14
CA PRO A 727 1.24 -31.52 11.02
C PRO A 727 0.94 -30.90 12.40
N ASP A 728 1.58 -29.77 12.70
CA ASP A 728 1.38 -29.03 13.95
C ASP A 728 -0.07 -28.53 14.07
N GLY A 729 -0.61 -28.51 15.30
CA GLY A 729 -1.97 -28.05 15.60
C GLY A 729 -3.09 -29.08 15.43
N TYR A 730 -2.83 -30.22 14.77
CA TYR A 730 -3.80 -31.31 14.64
C TYR A 730 -3.58 -32.33 15.77
N GLY A 731 -4.48 -32.37 16.76
CA GLY A 731 -4.46 -33.35 17.85
C GLY A 731 -4.34 -34.79 17.32
N ALA A 732 -3.66 -35.67 18.07
CA ALA A 732 -3.23 -37.02 17.68
C ALA A 732 -3.94 -37.60 16.44
N ILE A 733 -3.27 -37.48 15.28
CA ILE A 733 -3.66 -37.82 13.90
C ILE A 733 -4.51 -39.09 13.71
N THR A 734 -4.47 -40.02 14.66
CA THR A 734 -5.27 -41.25 14.67
C THR A 734 -6.77 -41.06 14.41
N THR A 735 -7.33 -39.86 14.58
CA THR A 735 -8.72 -39.52 14.23
C THR A 735 -8.93 -38.98 12.82
N LEU A 736 -7.90 -38.51 12.11
CA LEU A 736 -8.00 -37.83 10.79
C LEU A 736 -7.57 -38.72 9.62
N ASN A 737 -7.65 -40.04 9.77
CA ASN A 737 -7.23 -41.05 8.78
C ASN A 737 -7.55 -40.63 7.33
N PRO A 738 -6.54 -40.26 6.50
CA PRO A 738 -6.78 -39.69 5.18
C PRO A 738 -7.30 -40.77 4.23
N GLU A 739 -8.61 -40.78 4.01
CA GLU A 739 -9.23 -41.58 2.95
C GLU A 739 -8.99 -40.90 1.59
N TYR A 740 -9.01 -41.68 0.51
CA TYR A 740 -8.92 -41.15 -0.84
C TYR A 740 -10.14 -41.54 -1.65
N GLU A 741 -10.47 -40.69 -2.62
CA GLU A 741 -11.40 -41.04 -3.67
C GLU A 741 -10.94 -40.48 -5.01
N TYR A 742 -11.36 -41.15 -6.07
CA TYR A 742 -11.18 -40.68 -7.43
C TYR A 742 -12.35 -39.79 -7.86
N VAL A 743 -12.03 -38.70 -8.54
CA VAL A 743 -13.02 -37.84 -9.21
C VAL A 743 -12.50 -37.48 -10.61
N PHE A 744 -13.42 -37.31 -11.55
CA PHE A 744 -13.12 -36.77 -12.87
C PHE A 744 -12.88 -35.26 -12.82
N GLU A 745 -12.16 -34.75 -13.82
CA GLU A 745 -12.07 -33.33 -14.12
C GLU A 745 -12.63 -33.06 -15.52
N ASN A 746 -13.11 -31.83 -15.74
CA ASN A 746 -13.47 -31.37 -17.08
C ASN A 746 -12.30 -31.64 -18.03
N THR A 747 -12.60 -32.27 -19.16
CA THR A 747 -11.58 -32.78 -20.08
C THR A 747 -11.84 -32.31 -21.48
N THR A 748 -10.84 -31.67 -22.09
CA THR A 748 -10.83 -31.41 -23.53
C THR A 748 -9.82 -32.35 -24.19
N CYS A 749 -10.29 -33.13 -25.15
CA CYS A 749 -9.49 -34.11 -25.89
C CYS A 749 -9.85 -34.12 -27.39
N GLY A 750 -9.30 -35.05 -28.18
CA GLY A 750 -9.49 -35.12 -29.63
C GLY A 750 -8.41 -34.39 -30.45
N THR A 751 -8.80 -33.80 -31.57
CA THR A 751 -7.92 -33.01 -32.46
C THR A 751 -8.40 -31.57 -32.59
N ALA A 752 -7.59 -30.67 -33.15
CA ALA A 752 -8.00 -29.28 -33.38
C ALA A 752 -9.24 -29.15 -34.28
N SER A 753 -9.40 -30.04 -35.26
CA SER A 753 -10.56 -30.09 -36.15
C SER A 753 -11.75 -30.87 -35.58
N ASP A 754 -11.55 -31.55 -34.45
CA ASP A 754 -12.52 -32.47 -33.86
C ASP A 754 -12.32 -32.52 -32.33
N VAL A 755 -12.71 -31.43 -31.69
CA VAL A 755 -12.54 -31.22 -30.25
C VAL A 755 -13.67 -31.91 -29.50
N ILE A 756 -13.31 -32.71 -28.50
CA ILE A 756 -14.25 -33.39 -27.61
C ILE A 756 -14.15 -32.71 -26.24
N ASN A 757 -15.24 -32.06 -25.83
CA ASN A 757 -15.35 -31.44 -24.51
C ASN A 757 -16.22 -32.32 -23.61
N LEU A 758 -15.59 -32.88 -22.60
CA LEU A 758 -16.22 -33.72 -21.59
C LEU A 758 -16.42 -32.92 -20.30
N VAL A 759 -17.63 -32.94 -19.78
CA VAL A 759 -18.05 -32.18 -18.59
C VAL A 759 -18.31 -33.14 -17.44
N VAL A 760 -17.82 -32.78 -16.26
CA VAL A 760 -17.99 -33.55 -15.02
C VAL A 760 -19.25 -33.15 -14.26
N SER A 761 -19.89 -34.11 -13.60
CA SER A 761 -20.97 -33.88 -12.64
C SER A 761 -20.46 -33.17 -11.37
N LEU A 762 -21.37 -32.55 -10.60
CA LEU A 762 -21.01 -31.82 -9.37
C LEU A 762 -20.30 -32.70 -8.33
N ASP A 763 -20.66 -33.98 -8.23
CA ASP A 763 -20.03 -34.96 -7.32
C ASP A 763 -18.67 -35.47 -7.84
N GLY A 764 -18.25 -35.06 -9.03
CA GLY A 764 -17.01 -35.52 -9.65
C GLY A 764 -17.07 -36.96 -10.21
N LYS A 765 -18.20 -37.68 -10.09
CA LYS A 765 -18.23 -39.13 -10.36
C LYS A 765 -18.62 -39.51 -11.78
N THR A 766 -19.27 -38.64 -12.55
CA THR A 766 -19.67 -38.93 -13.92
C THR A 766 -19.10 -37.91 -14.88
N ILE A 767 -18.50 -38.38 -15.98
CA ILE A 767 -18.01 -37.54 -17.07
C ILE A 767 -18.88 -37.76 -18.31
N SER A 768 -19.36 -36.67 -18.91
CA SER A 768 -20.39 -36.69 -19.97
C SER A 768 -19.98 -35.89 -21.20
N TYR A 769 -20.46 -36.29 -22.37
CA TYR A 769 -20.41 -35.51 -23.61
C TYR A 769 -21.82 -35.01 -23.92
N GLY A 770 -22.02 -33.69 -23.86
CA GLY A 770 -23.37 -33.12 -23.82
C GLY A 770 -24.14 -33.67 -22.61
N THR A 771 -25.31 -34.26 -22.84
CA THR A 771 -26.14 -34.89 -21.80
C THR A 771 -25.90 -36.39 -21.64
N SER A 772 -25.01 -36.98 -22.45
CA SER A 772 -24.78 -38.44 -22.46
C SER A 772 -23.58 -38.81 -21.58
N PRO A 773 -23.75 -39.66 -20.55
CA PRO A 773 -22.63 -40.16 -19.75
C PRO A 773 -21.64 -40.94 -20.61
N ILE A 774 -20.35 -40.73 -20.41
CA ILE A 774 -19.26 -41.43 -21.10
C ILE A 774 -18.60 -42.44 -20.16
N ALA A 775 -18.36 -42.05 -18.91
CA ALA A 775 -17.88 -42.96 -17.88
C ALA A 775 -18.33 -42.51 -16.49
N THR A 776 -18.40 -43.46 -15.56
CA THR A 776 -18.76 -43.22 -14.15
C THR A 776 -17.77 -43.91 -13.23
N ILE A 777 -17.36 -43.23 -12.15
CA ILE A 777 -16.55 -43.79 -11.06
C ILE A 777 -17.49 -44.40 -10.02
N VAL A 778 -17.29 -45.67 -9.70
CA VAL A 778 -18.02 -46.42 -8.66
C VAL A 778 -17.00 -47.05 -7.72
N GLY A 779 -16.87 -46.51 -6.50
CA GLY A 779 -15.75 -46.86 -5.63
C GLY A 779 -14.42 -46.49 -6.28
N ASN A 780 -13.56 -47.49 -6.50
CA ASN A 780 -12.25 -47.33 -7.14
C ASN A 780 -12.26 -47.70 -8.63
N GLU A 781 -13.42 -48.08 -9.17
CA GLU A 781 -13.56 -48.52 -10.56
C GLU A 781 -14.10 -47.42 -11.47
N ILE A 782 -13.55 -47.32 -12.68
CA ILE A 782 -14.20 -46.60 -13.79
C ILE A 782 -15.01 -47.58 -14.62
N HIS A 783 -16.26 -47.21 -14.88
CA HIS A 783 -17.22 -47.94 -15.71
C HIS A 783 -17.46 -47.14 -16.99
N TYR A 784 -17.05 -47.67 -18.15
CA TYR A 784 -17.30 -47.01 -19.43
C TYR A 784 -18.76 -47.22 -19.87
N ALA A 785 -19.42 -46.15 -20.29
CA ALA A 785 -20.85 -46.20 -20.58
C ALA A 785 -21.15 -46.97 -21.87
N GLY A 786 -22.17 -47.84 -21.83
CA GLY A 786 -22.60 -48.66 -22.97
C GLY A 786 -23.61 -47.99 -23.91
N ASN A 787 -23.82 -46.68 -23.82
CA ASN A 787 -24.80 -45.96 -24.66
C ASN A 787 -24.24 -45.61 -26.05
N THR A 788 -25.12 -45.17 -26.96
CA THR A 788 -24.77 -44.89 -28.37
C THR A 788 -23.65 -43.86 -28.51
N VAL A 789 -23.70 -42.76 -27.75
CA VAL A 789 -22.71 -41.67 -27.83
C VAL A 789 -21.34 -42.12 -27.34
N ALA A 790 -21.29 -42.82 -26.20
CA ALA A 790 -20.06 -43.36 -25.66
C ALA A 790 -19.41 -44.38 -26.61
N LYS A 791 -20.21 -45.25 -27.25
CA LYS A 791 -19.72 -46.17 -28.28
C LYS A 791 -19.18 -45.45 -29.52
N GLU A 792 -19.82 -44.37 -29.95
CA GLU A 792 -19.35 -43.58 -31.09
C GLU A 792 -17.99 -42.92 -30.80
N LEU A 793 -17.85 -42.26 -29.64
CA LEU A 793 -16.59 -41.62 -29.24
C LEU A 793 -15.46 -42.63 -29.05
N LEU A 794 -15.76 -43.80 -28.47
CA LEU A 794 -14.79 -44.88 -28.28
C LEU A 794 -14.14 -45.32 -29.60
N ASN A 795 -14.95 -45.46 -30.66
CA ASN A 795 -14.48 -46.00 -31.94
C ASN A 795 -13.90 -44.95 -32.90
N LYS A 796 -13.85 -43.67 -32.48
CA LYS A 796 -13.39 -42.55 -33.31
C LYS A 796 -11.90 -42.59 -33.62
N TYR A 797 -11.12 -43.11 -32.68
CA TYR A 797 -9.67 -43.17 -32.75
C TYR A 797 -9.17 -44.61 -32.66
N ALA A 798 -8.02 -44.89 -33.27
CA ALA A 798 -7.38 -46.20 -33.17
C ALA A 798 -6.94 -46.50 -31.73
N HIS A 799 -6.84 -47.79 -31.40
CA HIS A 799 -6.50 -48.18 -30.03
C HIS A 799 -5.10 -47.69 -29.60
N ASP A 800 -4.23 -47.28 -30.53
CA ASP A 800 -2.88 -46.75 -30.33
C ASP A 800 -2.80 -45.21 -30.40
N ASP A 801 -3.83 -44.53 -30.95
CA ASP A 801 -3.99 -43.06 -30.99
C ASP A 801 -4.44 -42.41 -29.64
N PRO A 802 -3.58 -41.63 -28.94
CA PRO A 802 -3.79 -41.15 -27.57
C PRO A 802 -4.79 -40.00 -27.40
N LYS A 803 -5.69 -39.78 -28.36
CA LYS A 803 -6.54 -38.58 -28.43
C LYS A 803 -7.83 -38.64 -27.61
N PHE A 804 -8.28 -39.81 -27.17
CA PHE A 804 -9.52 -39.93 -26.39
C PHE A 804 -9.24 -40.40 -24.97
N PHE A 805 -9.45 -39.51 -24.00
CA PHE A 805 -9.17 -39.72 -22.60
C PHE A 805 -10.09 -38.87 -21.71
N ALA A 806 -10.16 -39.24 -20.43
CA ALA A 806 -10.70 -38.43 -19.33
C ALA A 806 -9.57 -38.05 -18.37
N ASN A 807 -9.60 -36.85 -17.81
CA ASN A 807 -8.76 -36.44 -16.70
C ASN A 807 -9.38 -36.95 -15.39
N VAL A 808 -8.56 -37.52 -14.52
CA VAL A 808 -8.91 -38.02 -13.20
C VAL A 808 -7.95 -37.43 -12.19
N LYS A 809 -8.48 -37.10 -11.02
CA LYS A 809 -7.68 -36.71 -9.85
C LYS A 809 -8.03 -37.55 -8.64
N ILE A 810 -7.05 -37.78 -7.79
CA ILE A 810 -7.22 -38.34 -6.45
C ILE A 810 -7.35 -37.17 -5.49
N ILE A 811 -8.40 -37.21 -4.67
CA ILE A 811 -8.59 -36.26 -3.56
C ILE A 811 -8.62 -37.02 -2.25
N SER A 812 -8.18 -36.35 -1.19
CA SER A 812 -8.30 -36.81 0.18
C SER A 812 -8.90 -35.70 1.02
N ASP A 813 -9.91 -36.05 1.80
CA ASP A 813 -10.62 -35.12 2.67
C ASP A 813 -10.47 -35.58 4.12
N TYR A 814 -10.39 -34.63 5.05
CA TYR A 814 -10.43 -34.91 6.49
C TYR A 814 -11.62 -34.25 7.20
N CYS A 815 -12.46 -33.58 6.43
CA CYS A 815 -13.81 -33.22 6.83
C CYS A 815 -14.80 -33.57 5.71
N ASP A 816 -15.77 -34.44 6.01
CA ASP A 816 -16.80 -34.86 5.06
C ASP A 816 -18.10 -34.06 5.21
N VAL A 817 -18.62 -33.56 4.08
CA VAL A 817 -19.85 -32.76 3.95
C VAL A 817 -21.07 -33.50 4.48
N ALA A 818 -21.10 -34.83 4.33
CA ALA A 818 -22.27 -35.65 4.69
C ALA A 818 -22.52 -35.73 6.20
N ALA A 819 -21.48 -35.53 7.03
CA ALA A 819 -21.57 -35.62 8.48
C ALA A 819 -21.85 -34.27 9.16
N THR A 820 -21.41 -33.16 8.57
CA THR A 820 -21.38 -31.85 9.24
C THR A 820 -22.21 -30.75 8.55
N GLY A 821 -22.65 -30.94 7.31
CA GLY A 821 -23.42 -29.93 6.57
C GLY A 821 -22.60 -28.71 6.13
N HIS A 822 -21.28 -28.75 6.31
CA HIS A 822 -20.33 -27.70 5.91
C HIS A 822 -19.57 -28.06 4.62
N GLN A 823 -18.80 -27.11 4.09
CA GLN A 823 -17.96 -27.31 2.90
C GLN A 823 -16.86 -28.35 3.16
N ARG A 824 -16.59 -29.21 2.17
CA ARG A 824 -15.56 -30.26 2.25
C ARG A 824 -14.18 -29.63 2.40
N ILE A 825 -13.39 -30.10 3.37
CA ILE A 825 -12.00 -29.65 3.56
C ILE A 825 -11.06 -30.76 3.10
N SER A 826 -10.36 -30.48 2.01
CA SER A 826 -9.36 -31.38 1.43
C SER A 826 -7.98 -31.10 1.98
N PHE A 827 -7.18 -32.17 2.14
CA PHE A 827 -5.75 -32.07 2.31
C PHE A 827 -5.12 -31.29 1.14
N ILE A 828 -3.99 -30.65 1.39
CA ILE A 828 -3.14 -30.11 0.33
C ILE A 828 -2.46 -31.29 -0.38
N GLY A 829 -2.41 -31.26 -1.71
CA GLY A 829 -1.82 -32.33 -2.52
C GLY A 829 -2.86 -33.00 -3.41
N GLU A 830 -2.54 -33.15 -4.70
CA GLU A 830 -3.40 -33.82 -5.68
C GLU A 830 -2.53 -34.72 -6.56
N GLU A 831 -3.02 -35.93 -6.87
CA GLU A 831 -2.45 -36.78 -7.92
C GLU A 831 -3.38 -36.75 -9.13
N LYS A 832 -2.88 -36.26 -10.27
CA LYS A 832 -3.66 -36.08 -11.50
C LYS A 832 -3.12 -36.91 -12.63
N PHE A 833 -4.02 -37.53 -13.37
CA PHE A 833 -3.66 -38.36 -14.50
C PHE A 833 -4.78 -38.52 -15.52
N LYS A 834 -4.41 -38.98 -16.71
CA LYS A 834 -5.31 -39.25 -17.83
C LYS A 834 -5.66 -40.73 -17.88
N VAL A 835 -6.94 -41.03 -17.99
CA VAL A 835 -7.44 -42.36 -18.32
C VAL A 835 -7.79 -42.38 -19.79
N ARG A 836 -6.95 -43.04 -20.58
CA ARG A 836 -7.16 -43.21 -22.01
C ARG A 836 -8.12 -44.36 -22.28
N PHE A 837 -9.22 -44.10 -22.99
CA PHE A 837 -10.16 -45.13 -23.39
C PHE A 837 -9.73 -45.72 -24.73
N GLN A 838 -9.36 -47.00 -24.75
CA GLN A 838 -8.94 -47.69 -25.97
C GLN A 838 -10.11 -48.44 -26.60
N ARG A 839 -10.26 -48.33 -27.93
CA ARG A 839 -11.22 -49.18 -28.63
C ARG A 839 -10.75 -50.63 -28.64
N PRO A 840 -11.66 -51.61 -28.47
CA PRO A 840 -11.30 -53.03 -28.44
C PRO A 840 -10.75 -53.63 -29.73
N VAL A 841 -11.20 -53.12 -30.89
CA VAL A 841 -10.89 -53.69 -32.21
C VAL A 841 -10.39 -52.59 -33.14
N ASP A 842 -9.36 -52.91 -33.90
CA ASP A 842 -8.85 -52.15 -35.02
C ASP A 842 -9.16 -52.85 -36.34
N ILE A 843 -9.41 -52.03 -37.38
CA ILE A 843 -9.52 -52.46 -38.77
C ILE A 843 -8.51 -51.67 -39.58
N LYS A 844 -7.69 -52.41 -40.34
CA LYS A 844 -6.68 -51.91 -41.28
C LYS A 844 -6.93 -52.54 -42.65
N ASP A 845 -6.32 -52.01 -43.69
CA ASP A 845 -6.21 -52.70 -44.98
C ASP A 845 -5.38 -53.99 -44.84
N ASN A 846 -5.69 -54.99 -45.65
CA ASN A 846 -4.97 -56.28 -45.62
C ASN A 846 -3.87 -56.37 -46.70
N GLU A 847 -3.65 -55.31 -47.49
CA GLU A 847 -2.64 -55.19 -48.57
C GLU A 847 -2.66 -56.32 -49.65
N LYS A 848 -3.57 -57.30 -49.54
CA LYS A 848 -3.71 -58.46 -50.43
C LYS A 848 -4.70 -58.23 -51.56
N ALA A 849 -5.51 -57.17 -51.48
CA ALA A 849 -6.64 -56.96 -52.36
C ALA A 849 -6.23 -56.28 -53.67
N VAL A 850 -6.15 -57.09 -54.73
CA VAL A 850 -5.94 -56.64 -56.10
C VAL A 850 -7.15 -57.01 -56.96
N LEU A 851 -7.72 -56.02 -57.62
CA LEU A 851 -8.74 -56.17 -58.66
C LEU A 851 -8.08 -55.98 -60.02
N VAL A 852 -8.70 -56.51 -61.07
CA VAL A 852 -8.20 -56.41 -62.44
C VAL A 852 -9.23 -55.75 -63.33
N ASP A 853 -8.85 -54.71 -64.06
CA ASP A 853 -9.73 -54.04 -65.01
C ASP A 853 -10.04 -54.92 -66.24
N ALA A 854 -11.24 -54.72 -66.80
CA ALA A 854 -11.76 -55.44 -67.97
C ALA A 854 -11.77 -56.99 -67.86
N ALA A 855 -11.75 -57.54 -66.64
CA ALA A 855 -11.92 -58.98 -66.42
C ALA A 855 -13.28 -59.49 -66.93
N ALA A 856 -13.29 -60.65 -67.61
CA ALA A 856 -14.52 -61.25 -68.12
C ALA A 856 -15.48 -61.55 -66.93
N ALA A 857 -16.68 -60.94 -66.96
CA ALA A 857 -17.72 -60.94 -65.91
C ALA A 857 -17.48 -60.01 -64.69
N GLY A 858 -16.41 -59.20 -64.71
CA GLY A 858 -16.02 -58.30 -63.61
C GLY A 858 -15.03 -58.98 -62.65
N SER A 859 -14.15 -58.19 -62.03
CA SER A 859 -13.16 -58.67 -61.07
C SER A 859 -13.75 -58.65 -59.65
N THR A 860 -13.39 -59.64 -58.85
CA THR A 860 -13.85 -59.76 -57.47
C THR A 860 -12.69 -60.02 -56.52
N VAL A 861 -12.81 -59.46 -55.32
CA VAL A 861 -11.91 -59.75 -54.20
C VAL A 861 -12.75 -60.14 -52.99
N LYS A 862 -12.31 -61.15 -52.22
CA LYS A 862 -13.04 -61.54 -51.01
C LYS A 862 -12.96 -60.43 -49.99
N ILE A 863 -14.01 -60.25 -49.20
CA ILE A 863 -14.01 -59.25 -48.13
C ILE A 863 -12.88 -59.53 -47.13
N ILE A 864 -12.59 -60.79 -46.82
CA ILE A 864 -11.49 -61.17 -45.91
C ILE A 864 -10.10 -60.72 -46.41
N ASP A 865 -9.92 -60.59 -47.73
CA ASP A 865 -8.67 -60.16 -48.34
C ASP A 865 -8.55 -58.62 -48.40
N LEU A 866 -9.63 -57.88 -48.11
CA LEU A 866 -9.64 -56.40 -48.07
C LEU A 866 -9.25 -55.85 -46.70
N ILE A 867 -9.56 -56.57 -45.63
CA ILE A 867 -9.47 -56.05 -44.26
C ILE A 867 -8.58 -56.92 -43.37
N LYS A 868 -7.89 -56.27 -42.44
CA LYS A 868 -7.13 -56.90 -41.37
C LYS A 868 -7.71 -56.45 -40.05
N LEU A 869 -8.11 -57.42 -39.22
CA LEU A 869 -8.69 -57.18 -37.91
C LEU A 869 -7.68 -57.56 -36.82
N SER A 870 -7.44 -56.64 -35.90
CA SER A 870 -6.64 -56.88 -34.70
C SER A 870 -7.34 -56.33 -33.47
N ASP A 871 -7.07 -56.89 -32.30
CA ASP A 871 -7.55 -56.33 -31.04
C ASP A 871 -6.61 -55.26 -30.47
N TRP A 872 -7.02 -54.68 -29.34
CA TRP A 872 -6.26 -53.68 -28.58
C TRP A 872 -4.88 -54.15 -28.06
N ARG A 873 -4.58 -55.46 -28.17
CA ARG A 873 -3.28 -56.08 -27.83
C ARG A 873 -2.41 -56.30 -29.08
N ASP A 874 -2.82 -55.75 -30.22
CA ASP A 874 -2.27 -56.01 -31.55
C ASP A 874 -2.34 -57.50 -31.96
N LYS A 875 -3.23 -58.30 -31.36
CA LYS A 875 -3.43 -59.69 -31.76
C LYS A 875 -4.38 -59.76 -32.94
N LEU A 876 -4.01 -60.51 -33.97
CA LEU A 876 -4.88 -60.75 -35.11
C LEU A 876 -6.13 -61.50 -34.66
N ILE A 877 -7.28 -61.09 -35.18
CA ILE A 877 -8.58 -61.76 -34.95
C ILE A 877 -8.80 -62.86 -35.99
N ILE A 878 -8.18 -62.73 -37.17
CA ILE A 878 -8.20 -63.69 -38.28
C ILE A 878 -6.75 -64.07 -38.61
N ASP A 879 -6.45 -65.35 -38.69
CA ASP A 879 -5.11 -65.86 -38.98
C ASP A 879 -4.77 -65.82 -40.49
N ALA A 880 -3.53 -66.18 -40.84
CA ALA A 880 -3.06 -66.19 -42.22
C ALA A 880 -3.75 -67.25 -43.12
N ASN A 881 -4.47 -68.20 -42.53
CA ASN A 881 -5.25 -69.24 -43.22
C ASN A 881 -6.75 -68.89 -43.25
N ASP A 882 -7.09 -67.62 -43.00
CA ASP A 882 -8.44 -67.08 -42.97
C ASP A 882 -9.33 -67.71 -41.88
N ASN A 883 -8.78 -68.24 -40.80
CA ASN A 883 -9.57 -68.79 -39.69
C ASN A 883 -9.65 -67.79 -38.54
N ALA A 884 -10.73 -67.86 -37.75
CA ALA A 884 -10.80 -67.11 -36.51
C ALA A 884 -9.67 -67.56 -35.58
N VAL A 885 -8.93 -66.61 -35.02
CA VAL A 885 -7.92 -66.90 -34.01
C VAL A 885 -8.59 -67.39 -32.74
N VAL A 886 -8.04 -68.45 -32.15
CA VAL A 886 -8.50 -69.01 -30.86
C VAL A 886 -7.41 -68.78 -29.82
N GLU A 887 -7.76 -68.12 -28.72
CA GLU A 887 -6.87 -67.86 -27.59
C GLU A 887 -7.56 -68.31 -26.30
N ASN A 888 -6.88 -69.08 -25.44
CA ASN A 888 -7.46 -69.64 -24.22
C ASN A 888 -8.79 -70.39 -24.45
N ASN A 889 -8.88 -71.14 -25.55
CA ASN A 889 -10.09 -71.84 -26.02
C ASN A 889 -11.27 -70.91 -26.37
N ILE A 890 -11.03 -69.62 -26.60
CA ILE A 890 -12.04 -68.64 -27.02
C ILE A 890 -11.77 -68.21 -28.46
N ASN A 891 -12.81 -68.32 -29.29
CA ASN A 891 -12.81 -67.75 -30.63
C ASN A 891 -12.89 -66.21 -30.53
N LEU A 892 -11.83 -65.52 -30.96
CA LEU A 892 -11.76 -64.06 -30.87
C LEU A 892 -12.84 -63.36 -31.70
N PHE A 893 -13.19 -63.91 -32.86
CA PHE A 893 -14.22 -63.34 -33.72
C PHE A 893 -15.61 -63.39 -33.05
N GLU A 894 -15.91 -64.46 -32.34
CA GLU A 894 -17.14 -64.59 -31.54
C GLU A 894 -17.09 -63.72 -30.28
N PHE A 895 -15.95 -63.63 -29.60
CA PHE A 895 -15.77 -62.81 -28.40
C PHE A 895 -16.08 -61.32 -28.63
N TYR A 896 -15.59 -60.75 -29.73
CA TYR A 896 -15.88 -59.36 -30.10
C TYR A 896 -17.31 -59.14 -30.64
N ASN A 897 -18.02 -60.23 -30.95
CA ASN A 897 -19.41 -60.25 -31.39
C ASN A 897 -19.68 -59.27 -32.55
N PHE A 898 -19.03 -59.52 -33.69
CA PHE A 898 -19.26 -58.78 -34.93
C PHE A 898 -20.67 -59.02 -35.48
N THR A 899 -21.30 -57.98 -36.00
CA THR A 899 -22.68 -58.04 -36.52
C THR A 899 -22.74 -57.77 -38.01
N SER A 900 -22.11 -56.70 -38.50
CA SER A 900 -22.12 -56.34 -39.91
C SER A 900 -20.88 -55.57 -40.35
N ILE A 901 -20.57 -55.68 -41.64
CA ILE A 901 -19.63 -54.80 -42.35
C ILE A 901 -20.33 -54.20 -43.55
N LYS A 902 -20.29 -52.87 -43.66
CA LYS A 902 -20.91 -52.10 -44.74
C LYS A 902 -19.84 -51.37 -45.52
N PHE A 903 -19.93 -51.46 -46.85
CA PHE A 903 -19.08 -50.71 -47.77
C PHE A 903 -19.86 -49.52 -48.32
N ASP A 904 -19.44 -48.30 -47.99
CA ASP A 904 -20.06 -47.07 -48.48
C ASP A 904 -19.53 -46.73 -49.87
N ILE A 905 -20.02 -47.50 -50.84
CA ILE A 905 -19.64 -47.39 -52.25
C ILE A 905 -19.97 -46.00 -52.80
N ALA A 906 -21.01 -45.32 -52.31
CA ALA A 906 -21.41 -44.01 -52.82
C ALA A 906 -20.32 -42.94 -52.56
N ASN A 907 -19.56 -43.10 -51.48
CA ASN A 907 -18.47 -42.20 -51.10
C ASN A 907 -17.08 -42.76 -51.44
N ALA A 908 -17.00 -43.86 -52.19
CA ALA A 908 -15.74 -44.40 -52.67
C ALA A 908 -15.05 -43.41 -53.63
N LYS A 909 -13.72 -43.43 -53.59
CA LYS A 909 -12.85 -42.57 -54.38
C LYS A 909 -11.83 -43.39 -55.16
N GLN A 910 -11.26 -42.81 -56.20
CA GLN A 910 -10.24 -43.39 -57.05
C GLN A 910 -9.10 -42.42 -57.31
N ASN A 911 -7.91 -42.93 -57.60
CA ASN A 911 -6.76 -42.15 -58.02
C ASN A 911 -6.00 -42.83 -59.17
N HIS A 912 -6.07 -42.23 -60.36
CA HIS A 912 -5.47 -42.72 -61.63
C HIS A 912 -4.00 -42.31 -61.84
N THR A 913 -3.32 -41.84 -60.79
CA THR A 913 -1.90 -41.49 -60.85
C THR A 913 -1.10 -42.44 -59.96
N THR A 914 0.00 -42.96 -60.50
CA THR A 914 0.90 -43.88 -59.79
C THR A 914 1.72 -43.21 -58.69
N ASP A 915 1.65 -41.88 -58.52
CA ASP A 915 2.31 -41.14 -57.44
C ASP A 915 1.52 -39.88 -57.02
N GLY A 916 0.82 -39.96 -55.87
CA GLY A 916 0.45 -38.78 -55.07
C GLY A 916 -0.64 -37.83 -55.57
N GLY A 917 -1.37 -38.15 -56.65
CA GLY A 917 -2.52 -37.35 -57.08
C GLY A 917 -3.70 -37.38 -56.10
N ALA A 918 -4.58 -36.38 -56.18
CA ALA A 918 -5.76 -36.29 -55.32
C ALA A 918 -6.78 -37.38 -55.65
N PHE A 919 -7.33 -38.04 -54.62
CA PHE A 919 -8.44 -38.97 -54.76
C PHE A 919 -9.72 -38.24 -55.19
N GLU A 920 -10.34 -38.69 -56.28
CA GLU A 920 -11.59 -38.16 -56.80
C GLU A 920 -12.75 -39.15 -56.63
N SER A 921 -13.99 -38.66 -56.57
CA SER A 921 -15.17 -39.55 -56.49
C SER A 921 -15.25 -40.48 -57.70
N ILE A 922 -15.57 -41.76 -57.47
CA ILE A 922 -15.77 -42.74 -58.55
C ILE A 922 -16.93 -42.36 -59.48
N SER A 923 -17.86 -41.52 -59.03
CA SER A 923 -19.01 -41.05 -59.81
C SER A 923 -18.64 -40.14 -61.01
N ARG A 924 -17.42 -39.61 -61.06
CA ARG A 924 -16.93 -38.76 -62.16
C ARG A 924 -16.40 -39.54 -63.38
N ALA A 925 -16.09 -40.83 -63.24
CA ALA A 925 -15.62 -41.65 -64.35
C ALA A 925 -16.79 -42.34 -65.07
N PRO A 926 -16.78 -42.44 -66.42
CA PRO A 926 -17.83 -43.14 -67.15
C PRO A 926 -17.84 -44.65 -66.81
N GLN A 927 -18.83 -45.05 -66.02
CA GLN A 927 -19.35 -46.40 -65.75
C GLN A 927 -18.46 -47.42 -64.98
N ILE A 928 -17.95 -47.05 -63.80
CA ILE A 928 -17.53 -48.03 -62.77
C ILE A 928 -18.77 -48.60 -62.06
N ASP A 929 -18.94 -49.92 -62.10
CA ASP A 929 -19.92 -50.72 -61.35
C ASP A 929 -19.22 -51.40 -60.16
N LEU A 930 -19.17 -50.69 -59.04
CA LEU A 930 -18.64 -51.19 -57.76
C LEU A 930 -19.81 -51.62 -56.86
N LYS A 931 -19.78 -52.85 -56.34
CA LYS A 931 -20.81 -53.35 -55.42
C LYS A 931 -20.33 -54.56 -54.65
N VAL A 932 -21.02 -54.87 -53.54
CA VAL A 932 -20.79 -56.12 -52.81
C VAL A 932 -21.72 -57.19 -53.34
N VAL A 933 -21.17 -58.38 -53.61
CA VAL A 933 -21.92 -59.54 -54.10
C VAL A 933 -21.69 -60.76 -53.23
N ASP A 934 -22.67 -61.67 -53.18
CA ASP A 934 -22.53 -62.97 -52.52
C ASP A 934 -21.83 -64.00 -53.43
N ASN A 935 -21.67 -65.23 -52.93
CA ASN A 935 -21.05 -66.34 -53.66
C ASN A 935 -21.84 -66.78 -54.92
N ALA A 936 -23.11 -66.39 -55.06
CA ALA A 936 -23.89 -66.61 -56.28
C ALA A 936 -23.79 -65.42 -57.26
N GLY A 937 -23.04 -64.37 -56.90
CA GLY A 937 -22.89 -63.15 -57.69
C GLY A 937 -24.06 -62.15 -57.56
N ALA A 938 -25.00 -62.40 -56.64
CA ALA A 938 -26.12 -61.51 -56.40
C ALA A 938 -25.68 -60.32 -55.52
N GLN A 939 -26.18 -59.12 -55.82
CA GLN A 939 -25.85 -57.92 -55.05
C GLN A 939 -26.41 -58.00 -53.63
N VAL A 940 -25.55 -57.76 -52.65
CA VAL A 940 -25.93 -57.69 -51.23
C VAL A 940 -26.64 -56.36 -50.94
N SER A 941 -27.76 -56.42 -50.25
CA SER A 941 -28.57 -55.24 -49.91
C SER A 941 -27.74 -54.18 -49.19
N ASN A 942 -27.81 -52.93 -49.67
CA ASN A 942 -27.05 -51.78 -49.14
C ASN A 942 -25.54 -52.02 -49.00
N ASN A 943 -24.96 -52.95 -49.78
CA ASN A 943 -23.57 -53.36 -49.67
C ASN A 943 -23.15 -53.72 -48.22
N THR A 944 -24.08 -54.28 -47.44
CA THR A 944 -23.91 -54.59 -46.02
C THR A 944 -23.97 -56.10 -45.81
N VAL A 945 -22.87 -56.69 -45.33
CA VAL A 945 -22.76 -58.11 -45.07
C VAL A 945 -22.92 -58.38 -43.58
N THR A 946 -23.81 -59.30 -43.22
CA THR A 946 -23.92 -59.82 -41.84
C THR A 946 -22.77 -60.78 -41.56
N ILE A 947 -21.98 -60.49 -40.51
CA ILE A 947 -20.70 -61.18 -40.24
C ILE A 947 -20.66 -61.75 -38.82
N THR A 948 -21.50 -62.75 -38.56
CA THR A 948 -21.51 -63.46 -37.26
C THR A 948 -20.42 -64.54 -37.14
N ASN A 949 -19.75 -64.87 -38.25
CA ASN A 949 -18.59 -65.75 -38.28
C ASN A 949 -17.68 -65.39 -39.47
N VAL A 950 -16.46 -65.92 -39.46
CA VAL A 950 -15.45 -65.63 -40.49
C VAL A 950 -15.85 -66.11 -41.89
N ASN A 951 -16.71 -67.14 -42.00
CA ASN A 951 -17.11 -67.67 -43.30
C ASN A 951 -17.88 -66.64 -44.15
N SER A 952 -18.68 -65.76 -43.52
CA SER A 952 -19.35 -64.66 -44.23
C SER A 952 -18.38 -63.72 -44.94
N LEU A 953 -17.15 -63.55 -44.43
CA LEU A 953 -16.11 -62.74 -45.07
C LEU A 953 -15.44 -63.48 -46.24
N LYS A 954 -15.52 -64.82 -46.27
CA LYS A 954 -14.97 -65.67 -47.34
C LYS A 954 -15.91 -65.82 -48.53
N THR A 955 -17.22 -65.78 -48.28
CA THR A 955 -18.28 -66.07 -49.26
C THR A 955 -18.96 -64.81 -49.81
N ASN A 956 -18.50 -63.62 -49.43
CA ASN A 956 -18.94 -62.35 -49.99
C ASN A 956 -17.73 -61.59 -50.56
N PHE A 957 -17.98 -60.85 -51.63
CA PHE A 957 -16.94 -60.28 -52.46
C PHE A 957 -17.24 -58.82 -52.79
N LEU A 958 -16.21 -57.99 -52.83
CA LEU A 958 -16.27 -56.71 -53.50
C LEU A 958 -16.07 -56.96 -55.00
N ARG A 959 -17.04 -56.54 -55.82
CA ARG A 959 -17.00 -56.66 -57.27
C ARG A 959 -16.75 -55.31 -57.90
N TYR A 960 -15.78 -55.26 -58.81
CA TYR A 960 -15.49 -54.15 -59.69
C TYR A 960 -15.71 -54.55 -61.15
N ALA A 961 -16.40 -53.70 -61.89
CA ALA A 961 -16.49 -53.78 -63.34
C ALA A 961 -16.46 -52.38 -63.95
N ASN A 962 -15.90 -52.28 -65.14
CA ASN A 962 -15.78 -51.04 -65.90
C ASN A 962 -16.47 -51.22 -67.26
N ASN A 963 -17.51 -50.45 -67.52
CA ASN A 963 -18.40 -50.64 -68.67
C ASN A 963 -18.03 -49.70 -69.84
N GLN A 964 -16.84 -49.88 -70.44
CA GLN A 964 -16.40 -49.42 -71.78
C GLN A 964 -15.16 -48.49 -71.85
N GLY A 965 -14.42 -48.25 -70.75
CA GLY A 965 -13.15 -47.49 -70.79
C GLY A 965 -11.91 -48.34 -70.49
N ASN A 966 -10.76 -48.06 -71.11
CA ASN A 966 -9.48 -48.63 -70.67
C ASN A 966 -8.84 -47.72 -69.61
N VAL A 967 -8.26 -48.29 -68.57
CA VAL A 967 -7.61 -47.57 -67.46
C VAL A 967 -6.18 -48.10 -67.24
N LYS A 968 -5.33 -47.27 -66.62
CA LYS A 968 -4.03 -47.67 -66.08
C LYS A 968 -4.21 -48.10 -64.62
N ASP A 969 -3.16 -48.66 -64.01
CA ASP A 969 -3.15 -49.00 -62.57
C ASP A 969 -3.61 -47.81 -61.72
N PHE A 970 -4.53 -48.06 -60.79
CA PHE A 970 -5.10 -47.03 -59.93
C PHE A 970 -5.52 -47.60 -58.58
N LYS A 971 -5.65 -46.73 -57.57
CA LYS A 971 -6.12 -47.10 -56.22
C LYS A 971 -7.57 -46.74 -56.00
N LEU A 972 -8.31 -47.61 -55.32
CA LEU A 972 -9.63 -47.33 -54.77
C LEU A 972 -9.54 -47.08 -53.26
N GLN A 973 -10.18 -46.01 -52.79
CA GLN A 973 -10.44 -45.75 -51.38
C GLN A 973 -11.92 -45.99 -51.08
N ILE A 974 -12.22 -46.93 -50.20
CA ILE A 974 -13.58 -47.36 -49.91
C ILE A 974 -13.85 -47.14 -48.42
N PRO A 975 -14.77 -46.23 -48.06
CA PRO A 975 -15.18 -46.09 -46.67
C PRO A 975 -15.94 -47.35 -46.21
N VAL A 976 -15.59 -47.85 -45.04
CA VAL A 976 -16.10 -49.09 -44.44
C VAL A 976 -16.61 -48.80 -43.03
N GLU A 977 -17.80 -49.32 -42.73
CA GLU A 977 -18.41 -49.29 -41.40
C GLU A 977 -18.48 -50.72 -40.85
N LEU A 978 -17.71 -51.01 -39.80
CA LEU A 978 -17.68 -52.32 -39.13
C LEU A 978 -18.41 -52.23 -37.79
N THR A 979 -19.47 -53.01 -37.60
CA THR A 979 -20.26 -53.00 -36.37
C THR A 979 -20.02 -54.26 -35.53
N TYR A 980 -19.81 -54.05 -34.23
CA TYR A 980 -19.54 -55.09 -33.23
C TYR A 980 -20.08 -54.66 -31.85
N SER A 981 -19.81 -55.42 -30.79
CA SER A 981 -20.40 -55.21 -29.46
C SER A 981 -20.20 -53.79 -28.90
N CYS A 982 -19.02 -53.19 -29.11
CA CYS A 982 -18.66 -51.88 -28.56
C CYS A 982 -18.93 -50.70 -29.52
N GLY A 983 -19.65 -50.91 -30.62
CA GLY A 983 -20.10 -49.84 -31.53
C GLY A 983 -19.76 -50.08 -32.99
N THR A 984 -19.65 -49.00 -33.74
CA THR A 984 -19.32 -49.02 -35.17
C THR A 984 -18.02 -48.28 -35.42
N ILE A 985 -17.06 -48.96 -36.04
CA ILE A 985 -15.79 -48.38 -36.48
C ILE A 985 -15.97 -47.90 -37.92
N LYS A 986 -15.51 -46.68 -38.20
CA LYS A 986 -15.50 -46.10 -39.55
C LYS A 986 -14.06 -45.88 -39.98
N VAL A 987 -13.64 -46.54 -41.06
CA VAL A 987 -12.30 -46.40 -41.64
C VAL A 987 -12.38 -46.36 -43.17
N ILE A 988 -11.31 -45.97 -43.82
CA ILE A 988 -11.14 -46.13 -45.27
C ILE A 988 -10.21 -47.31 -45.49
N VAL A 989 -10.58 -48.22 -46.39
CA VAL A 989 -9.72 -49.31 -46.86
C VAL A 989 -9.29 -49.02 -48.28
N GLU A 990 -8.04 -49.36 -48.60
CA GLU A 990 -7.49 -49.20 -49.93
C GLU A 990 -7.44 -50.55 -50.66
N CYS A 991 -7.66 -50.51 -51.98
CA CYS A 991 -7.58 -51.67 -52.85
C CYS A 991 -6.96 -51.25 -54.19
N ASP A 992 -6.02 -52.06 -54.68
CA ASP A 992 -5.35 -51.82 -55.95
C ASP A 992 -6.20 -52.37 -57.11
N VAL A 993 -6.21 -51.65 -58.23
CA VAL A 993 -6.82 -52.09 -59.48
C VAL A 993 -5.76 -52.07 -60.57
N ASP A 994 -5.38 -53.26 -61.03
CA ASP A 994 -4.48 -53.44 -62.17
C ASP A 994 -5.17 -52.95 -63.45
N GLY A 995 -4.43 -52.21 -64.29
CA GLY A 995 -4.92 -51.64 -65.54
C GLY A 995 -5.37 -52.68 -66.57
N THR A 996 -6.01 -52.21 -67.63
CA THR A 996 -6.51 -53.08 -68.71
C THR A 996 -5.34 -53.89 -69.32
N LEU A 997 -5.44 -55.22 -69.38
CA LEU A 997 -4.38 -56.15 -69.85
C LEU A 997 -3.72 -55.83 -71.21
N ALA A 998 -4.35 -54.97 -72.04
CA ALA A 998 -3.86 -54.57 -73.36
C ALA A 998 -3.13 -53.20 -73.37
N ASN A 999 -2.97 -52.53 -72.22
CA ASN A 999 -2.34 -51.21 -72.07
C ASN A 999 -0.87 -51.26 -71.67
#